data_AF-A0A963GMM3-F1
#
_entry.id   AF-A0A963GMM3-F1
#
_cell.length_a   1.000
_cell.length_b   1.000
_cell.length_c   1.000
_cell.angle_alpha   90.00
_cell.angle_beta   90.00
_cell.angle_gamma   90.00
#
_symmetry.space_group_name_H-M   'P 1'
#
loop_
_entity.id
_entity.type
_entity.pdbx_description
1 polymer ?
#
loop_
_entity_poly.entity_id
_entity_poly.type
_entity_poly.pdbx_seq_one_letter_code
_entity_poly.pdbx_strand_id
1 'polypeptide(L)'
;MLNPSDSFVALQVANYLLTAGLLVHAWRHDRSLFWVMPAAIAYGFVIEYSQVSKAVPPYHYTQALVALPGPVPLGVVLSWGTILYAVLATLRALTVPTWLAPLAAGLLATTIDFVSDPAYVSLGFWVWDMPGEWFGIPWTNYVGWFVIVACFTAWLGVLRRHGPQKAWFAVLSPWLALPLAFGCFVAFMLGYLWLQSRAAIDPSSLVALVFASALLPVLARLRRFSGGRPLSLPVLAAPLFLYATSLLILFVGGLHRRQPELAVVMPAFSLLGLAGFLWPYRFGEGLRRIGDAVASGIQLSRRALVGLLLLAAAGGAGLAALGPDKGLIGPVVLPSDDAFLPSQDVQWWYWTGHLESEEGRRFGFEVVFFSFDSFAFMRDQLVQVAITDVDDDSFHFSEHLEFHLPARSSGRFDLSAGKGDIIRAVGDDRIDRLHSEVDGYVLDLELDASKPPALHYGGDAHPYRFGGYTYYYSRVSMKTRGTLSFGGKTYKVSGSSWFDRQYGELYQAIVKGWQWFAIELDDNRQIMLYDILGSENRVERSGSITDAAGNTRPIAGHQFKVEVLGKWRSPHTGCVYPSGWRVQLDGETFEVEPMVKDQELRAKHGFWPGPEYWEGAATVGGAAAGKAYVELNGFCRGAEGTLEF
;
A
#
# COMPACT_ATOMS: atom_id res chain seq x y z
N MET A 1 -7.19 -18.49 -4.16
CA MET A 1 -5.92 -19.27 -4.09
C MET A 1 -4.79 -18.25 -4.10
N LEU A 2 -3.82 -18.34 -3.19
CA LEU A 2 -2.70 -17.39 -3.12
C LEU A 2 -1.68 -17.72 -4.23
N ASN A 3 -1.51 -16.84 -5.21
CA ASN A 3 -0.53 -17.03 -6.30
C ASN A 3 0.75 -16.24 -5.99
N PRO A 4 1.89 -16.90 -5.73
CA PRO A 4 3.13 -16.21 -5.34
C PRO A 4 3.84 -15.60 -6.55
N SER A 5 4.38 -14.39 -6.41
CA SER A 5 5.30 -13.77 -7.37
C SER A 5 6.66 -14.49 -7.42
N ASP A 6 7.40 -14.41 -8.52
CA ASP A 6 8.71 -15.06 -8.66
C ASP A 6 9.71 -14.66 -7.55
N SER A 7 9.71 -13.38 -7.17
CA SER A 7 10.51 -12.87 -6.05
C SER A 7 10.08 -13.46 -4.71
N PHE A 8 8.78 -13.62 -4.50
CA PHE A 8 8.26 -14.26 -3.30
C PHE A 8 8.59 -15.75 -3.27
N VAL A 9 8.49 -16.45 -4.41
CA VAL A 9 8.92 -17.85 -4.53
C VAL A 9 10.40 -17.98 -4.17
N ALA A 10 11.28 -17.16 -4.74
CA ALA A 10 12.72 -17.20 -4.45
C ALA A 10 13.02 -16.93 -2.96
N LEU A 11 12.38 -15.92 -2.37
CA LEU A 11 12.52 -15.60 -0.95
C LEU A 11 12.07 -16.77 -0.06
N GLN A 12 10.92 -17.38 -0.38
CA GLN A 12 10.39 -18.49 0.41
C GLN A 12 11.22 -19.76 0.26
N VAL A 13 11.71 -20.07 -0.94
CA VAL A 13 12.64 -21.19 -1.16
C VAL A 13 13.91 -21.00 -0.34
N ALA A 14 14.48 -19.79 -0.33
CA ALA A 14 15.64 -19.48 0.51
C ALA A 14 15.34 -19.66 2.01
N ASN A 15 14.17 -19.21 2.46
CA ASN A 15 13.71 -19.39 3.85
C ASN A 15 13.53 -20.89 4.21
N TYR A 16 13.04 -21.71 3.28
CA TYR A 16 12.85 -23.15 3.50
C TYR A 16 14.19 -23.87 3.62
N LEU A 17 15.14 -23.55 2.72
CA LEU A 17 16.50 -24.09 2.74
C LEU A 17 17.25 -23.66 4.01
N LEU A 18 17.12 -22.40 4.41
CA LEU A 18 17.64 -21.87 5.67
C LEU A 18 17.09 -22.65 6.87
N THR A 19 15.78 -22.87 6.91
CA THR A 19 15.14 -23.61 7.99
C THR A 19 15.63 -25.05 8.06
N ALA A 20 15.73 -25.74 6.92
CA ALA A 20 16.29 -27.09 6.85
C ALA A 20 17.74 -27.12 7.34
N GLY A 21 18.57 -26.17 6.92
CA GLY A 21 19.97 -26.05 7.36
C GLY A 21 20.08 -25.83 8.87
N LEU A 22 19.23 -24.98 9.44
CA LEU A 22 19.21 -24.71 10.88
C LEU A 22 18.69 -25.89 11.70
N LEU A 23 17.72 -26.66 11.20
CA LEU A 23 17.27 -27.90 11.82
C LEU A 23 18.40 -28.94 11.87
N VAL A 24 19.12 -29.14 10.76
CA VAL A 24 20.29 -30.04 10.71
C VAL A 24 21.38 -29.56 11.66
N HIS A 25 21.65 -28.26 11.69
CA HIS A 25 22.64 -27.67 12.58
C HIS A 25 22.26 -27.89 14.06
N ALA A 26 21.01 -27.61 14.43
CA ALA A 26 20.49 -27.82 15.78
C ALA A 26 20.55 -29.30 16.19
N TRP A 27 20.17 -30.22 15.29
CA TRP A 27 20.26 -31.66 15.53
C TRP A 27 21.70 -32.13 15.87
N ARG A 28 22.69 -31.59 15.15
CA ARG A 28 24.10 -31.94 15.31
C ARG A 28 24.76 -31.30 16.53
N HIS A 29 24.39 -30.08 16.89
CA HIS A 29 25.14 -29.28 17.89
C HIS A 29 24.37 -29.03 19.20
N ASP A 30 23.03 -28.96 19.18
CA ASP A 30 22.21 -28.79 20.38
C ASP A 30 20.83 -29.42 20.21
N ARG A 31 20.75 -30.72 20.52
CA ARG A 31 19.50 -31.50 20.44
C ARG A 31 18.37 -30.92 21.29
N SER A 32 18.67 -30.15 22.33
CA SER A 32 17.62 -29.55 23.16
C SER A 32 17.02 -28.29 22.53
N LEU A 33 17.75 -27.60 21.64
CA LEU A 33 17.19 -26.53 20.81
C LEU A 33 16.53 -27.05 19.55
N PHE A 34 16.99 -28.20 19.03
CA PHE A 34 16.31 -28.86 17.92
C PHE A 34 14.82 -29.05 18.21
N TRP A 35 14.46 -29.56 19.39
CA TRP A 35 13.04 -29.76 19.77
C TRP A 35 12.26 -28.47 20.02
N VAL A 36 12.94 -27.33 20.16
CA VAL A 36 12.25 -26.04 20.24
C VAL A 36 11.76 -25.59 18.86
N MET A 37 12.50 -25.88 17.78
CA MET A 37 12.12 -25.42 16.43
C MET A 37 10.75 -25.96 15.99
N PRO A 38 10.45 -27.28 16.03
CA PRO A 38 9.12 -27.79 15.69
C PRO A 38 8.01 -27.24 16.59
N ALA A 39 8.27 -27.10 17.90
CA ALA A 39 7.30 -26.53 18.83
C ALA A 39 7.03 -25.05 18.53
N ALA A 40 8.06 -24.27 18.16
CA ALA A 40 7.95 -22.88 17.78
C ALA A 40 7.23 -22.70 16.43
N ILE A 41 7.47 -23.59 15.47
CA ILE A 41 6.70 -23.65 14.21
C ILE A 41 5.22 -23.90 14.54
N ALA A 42 4.91 -24.93 15.33
CA ALA A 42 3.52 -25.19 15.72
C ALA A 42 2.89 -24.00 16.48
N TYR A 43 3.66 -23.34 17.35
CA TYR A 43 3.20 -22.17 18.09
C TYR A 43 2.89 -20.99 17.20
N GLY A 44 3.82 -20.66 16.31
CA GLY A 44 3.66 -19.62 15.29
C GLY A 44 2.39 -19.88 14.49
N PHE A 45 2.19 -21.11 14.00
CA PHE A 45 0.98 -21.45 13.25
C PHE A 45 -0.31 -21.18 14.05
N VAL A 46 -0.37 -21.55 15.33
CA VAL A 46 -1.54 -21.28 16.18
C VAL A 46 -1.79 -19.78 16.32
N ILE A 47 -0.74 -18.98 16.54
CA ILE A 47 -0.83 -17.52 16.63
C ILE A 47 -1.33 -16.94 15.31
N GLU A 48 -0.64 -17.23 14.21
CA GLU A 48 -0.97 -16.75 12.86
C GLU A 48 -2.40 -17.11 12.49
N TYR A 49 -2.75 -18.39 12.58
CA TYR A 49 -4.09 -18.91 12.30
C TYR A 49 -5.16 -18.18 13.13
N SER A 50 -4.91 -17.92 14.42
CA SER A 50 -5.87 -17.23 15.27
C SER A 50 -6.12 -15.77 14.90
N GLN A 51 -5.18 -15.12 14.20
CA GLN A 51 -5.37 -13.75 13.72
C GLN A 51 -6.14 -13.75 12.40
N VAL A 52 -5.72 -14.58 11.45
CA VAL A 52 -6.26 -14.58 10.08
C VAL A 52 -7.58 -15.35 9.93
N SER A 53 -7.95 -16.19 10.89
CA SER A 53 -9.18 -17.00 10.84
C SER A 53 -10.37 -16.39 11.59
N LYS A 54 -10.24 -15.13 12.03
CA LYS A 54 -11.35 -14.38 12.64
C LYS A 54 -12.40 -14.06 11.58
N ALA A 55 -13.64 -13.83 12.03
CA ALA A 55 -14.74 -13.39 11.14
C ALA A 55 -14.41 -12.07 10.43
N VAL A 56 -13.70 -11.17 11.12
CA VAL A 56 -13.00 -10.02 10.55
C VAL A 56 -11.55 -10.14 11.00
N PRO A 57 -10.63 -10.58 10.13
CA PRO A 57 -9.22 -10.62 10.46
C PRO A 57 -8.68 -9.18 10.62
N PRO A 58 -7.59 -8.98 11.38
CA PRO A 58 -6.91 -7.69 11.47
C PRO A 58 -5.93 -7.46 10.32
N TYR A 59 -5.52 -8.54 9.64
CA TYR A 59 -4.71 -8.55 8.44
C TYR A 59 -4.88 -9.88 7.72
N HIS A 60 -4.53 -9.91 6.43
CA HIS A 60 -4.57 -11.12 5.62
C HIS A 60 -3.32 -11.27 4.74
N TYR A 61 -2.95 -12.52 4.46
CA TYR A 61 -1.85 -12.86 3.56
C TYR A 61 -2.30 -12.81 2.10
N THR A 62 -1.49 -12.22 1.23
CA THR A 62 -1.80 -12.11 -0.21
C THR A 62 -1.07 -13.17 -1.05
N GLN A 63 0.05 -13.69 -0.54
CA GLN A 63 0.93 -14.63 -1.25
C GLN A 63 1.33 -15.79 -0.34
N ALA A 64 1.38 -17.00 -0.91
CA ALA A 64 1.95 -18.17 -0.25
C ALA A 64 2.52 -19.13 -1.30
N LEU A 65 3.74 -19.63 -1.06
CA LEU A 65 4.30 -20.72 -1.86
C LEU A 65 3.66 -22.06 -1.48
N VAL A 66 3.46 -22.26 -0.17
CA VAL A 66 2.66 -23.34 0.39
C VAL A 66 1.74 -22.72 1.44
N ALA A 67 0.43 -22.87 1.27
CA ALA A 67 -0.57 -22.36 2.21
C ALA A 67 -1.02 -23.46 3.17
N LEU A 68 -1.06 -23.15 4.47
CA LEU A 68 -1.65 -23.94 5.54
C LEU A 68 -3.12 -23.50 5.76
N PRO A 69 -3.92 -24.22 6.58
CA PRO A 69 -5.27 -23.77 6.93
C PRO A 69 -5.28 -22.32 7.46
N GLY A 70 -6.37 -21.59 7.22
CA GLY A 70 -6.44 -20.15 7.54
C GLY A 70 -5.61 -19.28 6.59
N PRO A 71 -5.52 -19.64 5.31
CA PRO A 71 -4.46 -19.21 4.36
C PRO A 71 -3.06 -18.84 4.89
N VAL A 72 -2.56 -19.44 5.99
CA VAL A 72 -1.26 -19.05 6.57
C VAL A 72 -0.09 -19.56 5.69
N PRO A 73 0.86 -18.72 5.25
CA PRO A 73 2.02 -19.18 4.48
C PRO A 73 2.95 -20.04 5.35
N LEU A 74 3.32 -21.22 4.86
CA LEU A 74 4.25 -22.12 5.55
C LEU A 74 5.56 -21.42 5.91
N GLY A 75 6.07 -20.55 5.03
CA GLY A 75 7.30 -19.81 5.27
C GLY A 75 7.30 -18.92 6.51
N VAL A 76 6.18 -18.23 6.78
CA VAL A 76 6.05 -17.42 8.01
C VAL A 76 6.22 -18.30 9.24
N VAL A 77 5.55 -19.45 9.25
CA VAL A 77 5.60 -20.41 10.36
C VAL A 77 6.99 -21.03 10.51
N LEU A 78 7.70 -21.28 9.41
CA LEU A 78 9.11 -21.73 9.45
C LEU A 78 10.03 -20.64 10.03
N SER A 79 9.79 -19.37 9.71
CA SER A 79 10.52 -18.23 10.27
C SER A 79 10.33 -18.10 11.78
N TRP A 80 9.13 -18.35 12.32
CA TRP A 80 8.92 -18.46 13.77
C TRP A 80 9.90 -19.45 14.43
N GLY A 81 10.09 -20.63 13.81
CA GLY A 81 11.02 -21.64 14.30
C GLY A 81 12.48 -21.20 14.29
N THR A 82 12.93 -20.57 13.20
CA THR A 82 14.33 -20.14 13.04
C THR A 82 14.69 -18.92 13.88
N ILE A 83 13.75 -17.97 14.04
CA ILE A 83 13.88 -16.82 14.94
C ILE A 83 14.05 -17.29 16.39
N LEU A 84 13.14 -18.14 16.87
CA LEU A 84 13.17 -18.60 18.26
C LEU A 84 14.41 -19.46 18.56
N TYR A 85 14.86 -20.24 17.57
CA TYR A 85 16.13 -20.95 17.63
C TYR A 85 17.31 -19.98 17.81
N ALA A 86 17.42 -18.96 16.96
CA ALA A 86 18.51 -17.99 17.01
C ALA A 86 18.55 -17.22 18.34
N VAL A 87 17.38 -16.77 18.82
CA VAL A 87 17.22 -16.05 20.08
C VAL A 87 17.66 -16.92 21.26
N LEU A 88 17.15 -18.15 21.38
CA LEU A 88 17.45 -19.02 22.51
C LEU A 88 18.87 -19.56 22.49
N ALA A 89 19.44 -19.83 21.31
CA ALA A 89 20.85 -20.17 21.17
C ALA A 89 21.75 -19.02 21.66
N THR A 90 21.43 -17.79 21.27
CA THR A 90 22.14 -16.57 21.69
C THR A 90 22.08 -16.38 23.20
N LEU A 91 20.90 -16.51 23.80
CA LEU A 91 20.74 -16.37 25.25
C LEU A 91 21.46 -17.47 26.03
N ARG A 92 21.50 -18.70 25.52
CA ARG A 92 22.23 -19.81 26.17
C ARG A 92 23.74 -19.66 26.12
N ALA A 93 24.26 -18.94 25.14
CA ALA A 93 25.67 -18.58 25.08
C ALA A 93 26.05 -17.52 26.14
N LEU A 94 25.05 -16.88 26.75
CA LEU A 94 25.22 -15.84 27.76
C LEU A 94 24.78 -16.31 29.16
N THR A 95 25.41 -15.78 30.18
CA THR A 95 24.99 -15.91 31.58
C THR A 95 23.93 -14.85 31.93
N VAL A 96 22.74 -15.01 31.37
CA VAL A 96 21.61 -14.10 31.65
C VAL A 96 20.86 -14.58 32.90
N PRO A 97 20.56 -13.71 33.88
CA PRO A 97 19.70 -14.07 35.00
C PRO A 97 18.35 -14.62 34.52
N THR A 98 17.86 -15.69 35.15
CA THR A 98 16.69 -16.43 34.65
C THR A 98 15.43 -15.59 34.51
N TRP A 99 15.28 -14.55 35.32
CA TRP A 99 14.15 -13.62 35.24
C TRP A 99 14.30 -12.55 34.14
N LEU A 100 15.54 -12.25 33.71
CA LEU A 100 15.82 -11.33 32.61
C LEU A 100 15.82 -12.01 31.23
N ALA A 101 16.06 -13.33 31.19
CA ALA A 101 16.11 -14.07 29.94
C ALA A 101 14.82 -13.93 29.08
N PRO A 102 13.60 -13.96 29.65
CA PRO A 102 12.37 -13.69 28.88
C PRO A 102 12.34 -12.32 28.22
N LEU A 103 12.74 -11.27 28.96
CA LEU A 103 12.73 -9.89 28.46
C LEU A 103 13.77 -9.72 27.34
N ALA A 104 14.98 -10.25 27.54
CA ALA A 104 16.02 -10.23 26.51
C ALA A 104 15.62 -11.03 25.26
N ALA A 105 14.91 -12.15 25.42
CA ALA A 105 14.40 -12.94 24.30
C ALA A 105 13.38 -12.16 23.47
N GLY A 106 12.39 -11.57 24.14
CA GLY A 106 11.37 -10.74 23.49
C GLY A 106 12.01 -9.59 22.72
N LEU A 107 12.91 -8.84 23.35
CA LEU A 107 13.60 -7.70 22.70
C LEU A 107 14.39 -8.14 21.46
N LEU A 108 15.16 -9.23 21.54
CA LEU A 108 15.91 -9.75 20.38
C LEU A 108 14.99 -10.15 19.23
N ALA A 109 13.90 -10.87 19.51
CA ALA A 109 12.95 -11.27 18.47
C ALA A 109 12.27 -10.05 17.83
N THR A 110 11.77 -9.11 18.64
CA THR A 110 11.08 -7.93 18.10
C THR A 110 12.01 -7.02 17.30
N THR A 111 13.33 -7.01 17.54
CA THR A 111 14.25 -6.26 16.66
C THR A 111 14.28 -6.80 15.23
N ILE A 112 14.02 -8.10 15.02
CA ILE A 112 13.88 -8.68 13.68
C ILE A 112 12.60 -8.15 13.03
N ASP A 113 11.53 -8.12 13.80
CA ASP A 113 10.19 -7.69 13.36
C ASP A 113 10.16 -6.19 12.98
N PHE A 114 10.78 -5.32 13.79
CA PHE A 114 10.92 -3.88 13.51
C PHE A 114 11.62 -3.56 12.19
N VAL A 115 12.40 -4.50 11.65
CA VAL A 115 13.08 -4.37 10.36
C VAL A 115 12.31 -5.10 9.26
N SER A 116 11.82 -6.30 9.56
CA SER A 116 11.23 -7.21 8.56
C SER A 116 9.84 -6.78 8.12
N ASP A 117 9.01 -6.35 9.07
CA ASP A 117 7.61 -6.04 8.79
C ASP A 117 7.44 -4.84 7.85
N PRO A 118 8.09 -3.68 8.07
CA PRO A 118 8.00 -2.57 7.12
C PRO A 118 8.43 -2.98 5.70
N ALA A 119 9.45 -3.83 5.58
CA ALA A 119 9.91 -4.32 4.28
C ALA A 119 8.87 -5.22 3.60
N TYR A 120 8.36 -6.24 4.29
CA TYR A 120 7.48 -7.23 3.70
C TYR A 120 6.04 -6.73 3.50
N VAL A 121 5.54 -5.86 4.39
CA VAL A 121 4.25 -5.17 4.22
C VAL A 121 4.32 -4.21 3.03
N SER A 122 5.46 -3.53 2.80
CA SER A 122 5.60 -2.64 1.62
C SER A 122 5.55 -3.37 0.28
N LEU A 123 5.81 -4.68 0.27
CA LEU A 123 5.66 -5.56 -0.90
C LEU A 123 4.27 -6.22 -0.96
N GLY A 124 3.39 -5.89 -0.01
CA GLY A 124 2.05 -6.41 0.09
C GLY A 124 1.98 -7.89 0.46
N PHE A 125 3.02 -8.50 1.03
CA PHE A 125 3.00 -9.95 1.37
C PHE A 125 1.90 -10.31 2.37
N TRP A 126 1.60 -9.37 3.27
CA TRP A 126 0.36 -9.31 4.03
C TRP A 126 -0.07 -7.84 4.15
N VAL A 127 -1.37 -7.65 4.25
CA VAL A 127 -2.01 -6.34 4.30
C VAL A 127 -2.79 -6.24 5.59
N TRP A 128 -2.53 -5.18 6.36
CA TRP A 128 -3.29 -4.85 7.56
C TRP A 128 -4.58 -4.16 7.16
N ASP A 129 -5.71 -4.68 7.64
CA ASP A 129 -7.03 -4.15 7.29
C ASP A 129 -7.23 -2.76 7.91
N MET A 130 -6.62 -2.51 9.08
CA MET A 130 -6.46 -1.18 9.68
C MET A 130 -4.96 -0.83 9.75
N PRO A 131 -4.46 0.07 8.89
CA PRO A 131 -3.05 0.46 8.90
C PRO A 131 -2.65 1.06 10.25
N GLY A 132 -1.54 0.57 10.81
CA GLY A 132 -1.02 1.08 12.07
C GLY A 132 -0.01 2.22 11.93
N GLU A 133 0.25 2.88 13.05
CA GLU A 133 1.12 4.06 13.14
C GLU A 133 2.58 3.81 12.74
N TRP A 134 3.06 2.57 12.83
CA TRP A 134 4.44 2.21 12.48
C TRP A 134 4.49 1.65 11.05
N PHE A 135 4.59 2.55 10.07
CA PHE A 135 4.71 2.22 8.64
C PHE A 135 3.59 1.31 8.09
N GLY A 136 2.38 1.47 8.60
CA GLY A 136 1.21 0.65 8.24
C GLY A 136 1.02 -0.59 9.13
N ILE A 137 1.89 -0.81 10.12
CA ILE A 137 1.80 -1.93 11.06
C ILE A 137 1.36 -1.45 12.45
N PRO A 138 0.32 -2.05 13.06
CA PRO A 138 -0.12 -1.69 14.40
C PRO A 138 0.92 -1.99 15.48
N TRP A 139 1.06 -1.11 16.47
CA TRP A 139 1.95 -1.34 17.61
C TRP A 139 1.65 -2.63 18.39
N THR A 140 0.40 -3.06 18.37
CA THR A 140 -0.05 -4.32 18.97
C THR A 140 0.65 -5.54 18.36
N ASN A 141 1.11 -5.47 17.10
CA ASN A 141 1.92 -6.50 16.47
C ASN A 141 3.28 -6.66 17.17
N TYR A 142 4.01 -5.56 17.32
CA TYR A 142 5.33 -5.55 17.96
C TYR A 142 5.27 -5.92 19.45
N VAL A 143 4.25 -5.41 20.16
CA VAL A 143 3.97 -5.82 21.54
C VAL A 143 3.64 -7.32 21.58
N GLY A 144 2.85 -7.81 20.62
CA GLY A 144 2.54 -9.23 20.48
C GLY A 144 3.79 -10.09 20.35
N TRP A 145 4.66 -9.79 19.38
CA TRP A 145 5.95 -10.50 19.20
C TRP A 145 6.79 -10.51 20.48
N PHE A 146 6.93 -9.36 21.15
CA PHE A 146 7.67 -9.25 22.39
C PHE A 146 7.10 -10.20 23.46
N VAL A 147 5.79 -10.13 23.70
CA VAL A 147 5.11 -10.88 24.77
C VAL A 147 5.09 -12.38 24.47
N ILE A 148 4.81 -12.77 23.23
CA ILE A 148 4.76 -14.17 22.79
C ILE A 148 6.11 -14.85 23.07
N VAL A 149 7.20 -14.23 22.62
CA VAL A 149 8.55 -14.78 22.78
C VAL A 149 9.00 -14.74 24.25
N ALA A 150 8.65 -13.69 25.00
CA ALA A 150 8.95 -13.59 26.43
C ALA A 150 8.20 -14.67 27.24
N CYS A 151 6.89 -14.81 27.06
CA CYS A 151 6.07 -15.81 27.74
C CYS A 151 6.56 -17.24 27.42
N PHE A 152 6.85 -17.54 26.15
CA PHE A 152 7.40 -18.84 25.76
C PHE A 152 8.74 -19.13 26.45
N THR A 153 9.66 -18.16 26.42
CA THR A 153 10.98 -18.29 27.06
C THR A 153 10.87 -18.47 28.58
N ALA A 154 9.96 -17.75 29.23
CA ALA A 154 9.69 -17.86 30.66
C ALA A 154 9.21 -19.27 31.04
N TRP A 155 8.15 -19.75 30.39
CA TRP A 155 7.56 -21.05 30.71
C TRP A 155 8.47 -22.22 30.34
N LEU A 156 9.20 -22.11 29.21
CA LEU A 156 10.22 -23.09 28.87
C LEU A 156 11.32 -23.15 29.93
N GLY A 157 11.74 -22.00 30.45
CA GLY A 157 12.71 -21.90 31.56
C GLY A 157 12.19 -22.53 32.85
N VAL A 158 10.94 -22.22 33.24
CA VAL A 158 10.29 -22.80 34.43
C VAL A 158 10.21 -24.31 34.33
N LEU A 159 9.71 -24.84 33.21
CA LEU A 159 9.58 -26.27 32.97
C LEU A 159 10.93 -26.96 33.02
N ARG A 160 11.96 -26.43 32.37
CA ARG A 160 13.31 -27.06 32.37
C ARG A 160 14.01 -26.98 33.72
N ARG A 161 13.69 -25.99 34.54
CA ARG A 161 14.26 -25.84 35.89
C ARG A 161 13.62 -26.77 36.90
N HIS A 162 12.30 -26.94 36.87
CA HIS A 162 11.55 -27.69 37.89
C HIS A 162 11.12 -29.08 37.42
N GLY A 163 11.21 -29.36 36.13
CA GLY A 163 10.85 -30.66 35.58
C GLY A 163 11.97 -31.71 35.65
N PRO A 164 11.66 -32.95 35.27
CA PRO A 164 12.62 -34.05 35.29
C PRO A 164 13.85 -33.78 34.41
N GLN A 165 15.05 -34.01 34.96
CA GLN A 165 16.31 -33.93 34.22
C GLN A 165 16.53 -35.20 33.37
N LYS A 166 15.61 -35.47 32.44
CA LYS A 166 15.58 -36.65 31.56
C LYS A 166 15.50 -36.23 30.10
N ALA A 167 16.12 -37.01 29.22
CA ALA A 167 16.15 -36.70 27.78
C ALA A 167 14.74 -36.58 27.17
N TRP A 168 13.80 -37.45 27.54
CA TRP A 168 12.41 -37.38 27.08
C TRP A 168 11.71 -36.08 27.48
N PHE A 169 12.03 -35.54 28.67
CA PHE A 169 11.45 -34.28 29.14
C PHE A 169 12.06 -33.07 28.43
N ALA A 170 13.32 -33.16 27.99
CA ALA A 170 13.91 -32.14 27.13
C ALA A 170 13.20 -32.04 25.76
N VAL A 171 12.68 -33.16 25.25
CA VAL A 171 11.82 -33.21 24.04
C VAL A 171 10.43 -32.65 24.31
N LEU A 172 9.83 -33.00 25.45
CA LEU A 172 8.44 -32.64 25.78
C LEU A 172 8.29 -31.20 26.28
N SER A 173 9.31 -30.65 26.96
CA SER A 173 9.24 -29.32 27.60
C SER A 173 8.88 -28.15 26.68
N PRO A 174 9.34 -28.05 25.41
CA PRO A 174 8.90 -27.00 24.49
C PRO A 174 7.40 -27.09 24.17
N TRP A 175 6.86 -28.31 24.05
CA TRP A 175 5.44 -28.52 23.76
C TRP A 175 4.55 -28.20 24.97
N LEU A 176 4.99 -28.56 26.17
CA LEU A 176 4.29 -28.19 27.41
C LEU A 176 4.33 -26.68 27.68
N ALA A 177 5.36 -25.98 27.17
CA ALA A 177 5.45 -24.53 27.30
C ALA A 177 4.39 -23.80 26.47
N LEU A 178 3.92 -24.37 25.36
CA LEU A 178 2.99 -23.71 24.43
C LEU A 178 1.67 -23.26 25.06
N PRO A 179 0.85 -24.14 25.68
CA PRO A 179 -0.42 -23.71 26.25
C PRO A 179 -0.24 -22.71 27.39
N LEU A 180 0.83 -22.85 28.19
CA LEU A 180 1.15 -21.95 29.29
C LEU A 180 1.58 -20.56 28.78
N ALA A 181 2.40 -20.54 27.73
CA ALA A 181 2.84 -19.32 27.06
C ALA A 181 1.67 -18.62 26.36
N PHE A 182 0.79 -19.37 25.70
CA PHE A 182 -0.41 -18.82 25.08
C PHE A 182 -1.36 -18.21 26.12
N GLY A 183 -1.61 -18.89 27.24
CA GLY A 183 -2.40 -18.32 28.34
C GLY A 183 -1.79 -17.05 28.94
N CYS A 184 -0.47 -17.04 29.14
CA CYS A 184 0.30 -15.86 29.57
C CYS A 184 0.15 -14.68 28.58
N PHE A 185 0.28 -14.96 27.28
CA PHE A 185 0.11 -13.98 26.22
C PHE A 185 -1.31 -13.41 26.20
N VAL A 186 -2.35 -14.26 26.22
CA VAL A 186 -3.74 -13.82 26.22
C VAL A 186 -4.04 -12.96 27.44
N ALA A 187 -3.62 -13.37 28.63
CA ALA A 187 -3.81 -12.59 29.85
C ALA A 187 -3.15 -11.20 29.77
N PHE A 188 -1.92 -11.13 29.25
CA PHE A 188 -1.22 -9.87 29.03
C PHE A 188 -1.96 -9.00 28.01
N MET A 189 -2.33 -9.55 26.86
CA MET A 189 -2.99 -8.79 25.79
C MET A 189 -4.37 -8.28 26.20
N LEU A 190 -5.15 -9.05 26.96
CA LEU A 190 -6.42 -8.57 27.53
C LEU A 190 -6.20 -7.39 28.46
N GLY A 191 -5.19 -7.44 29.34
CA GLY A 191 -4.82 -6.32 30.20
C GLY A 191 -4.33 -5.11 29.40
N TYR A 192 -3.52 -5.33 28.37
CA TYR A 192 -3.02 -4.30 27.48
C TYR A 192 -4.17 -3.59 26.74
N LEU A 193 -5.06 -4.34 26.10
CA LEU A 193 -6.21 -3.79 25.37
C LEU A 193 -7.21 -3.11 26.32
N TRP A 194 -7.37 -3.62 27.54
CA TRP A 194 -8.18 -2.98 28.57
C TRP A 194 -7.59 -1.62 29.01
N LEU A 195 -6.26 -1.50 29.12
CA LEU A 195 -5.60 -0.22 29.37
C LEU A 195 -5.72 0.72 28.16
N GLN A 196 -5.51 0.20 26.95
CA GLN A 196 -5.61 0.98 25.72
C GLN A 196 -7.01 1.54 25.48
N SER A 197 -8.07 0.86 25.95
CA SER A 197 -9.46 1.37 25.85
C SER A 197 -9.78 2.53 26.81
N ARG A 198 -8.82 2.97 27.64
CA ARG A 198 -9.01 4.11 28.55
C ARG A 198 -8.65 5.41 27.83
N ALA A 199 -9.62 6.33 27.74
CA ALA A 199 -9.48 7.63 27.08
C ALA A 199 -8.30 8.50 27.58
N ALA A 200 -7.76 8.22 28.77
CA ALA A 200 -6.62 8.94 29.35
C ALA A 200 -5.25 8.33 29.00
N ILE A 201 -5.19 7.22 28.26
CA ILE A 201 -3.96 6.50 27.96
C ILE A 201 -3.68 6.59 26.45
N ASP A 202 -2.62 7.32 26.11
CA ASP A 202 -2.08 7.37 24.75
C ASP A 202 -1.47 5.99 24.36
N PRO A 203 -1.89 5.37 23.22
CA PRO A 203 -1.39 4.07 22.79
C PRO A 203 0.13 4.02 22.62
N SER A 204 0.73 5.06 22.03
CA SER A 204 2.18 5.15 21.82
C SER A 204 2.95 5.18 23.14
N SER A 205 2.43 5.88 24.14
CA SER A 205 2.98 5.93 25.50
C SER A 205 2.90 4.57 26.21
N LEU A 206 1.82 3.80 25.99
CA LEU A 206 1.68 2.45 26.55
C LEU A 206 2.72 1.49 25.95
N VAL A 207 2.95 1.58 24.63
CA VAL A 207 3.98 0.81 23.93
C VAL A 207 5.37 1.16 24.45
N ALA A 208 5.68 2.46 24.54
CA ALA A 208 6.94 2.94 25.09
C ALA A 208 7.17 2.44 26.52
N LEU A 209 6.13 2.43 27.36
CA LEU A 209 6.20 1.92 28.72
C LEU A 209 6.52 0.42 28.75
N VAL A 210 5.86 -0.40 27.92
CA VAL A 210 6.12 -1.85 27.82
C VAL A 210 7.58 -2.09 27.44
N PHE A 211 8.05 -1.48 26.35
CA PHE A 211 9.43 -1.68 25.89
C PHE A 211 10.46 -1.09 26.86
N ALA A 212 10.22 0.08 27.45
CA ALA A 212 11.13 0.68 28.44
C ALA A 212 11.25 -0.19 29.70
N SER A 213 10.13 -0.75 30.19
CA SER A 213 10.11 -1.64 31.36
C SER A 213 10.91 -2.93 31.14
N ALA A 214 11.02 -3.38 29.88
CA ALA A 214 11.82 -4.53 29.50
C ALA A 214 13.29 -4.17 29.20
N LEU A 215 13.52 -3.07 28.49
CA LEU A 215 14.83 -2.65 27.99
C LEU A 215 15.73 -2.12 29.11
N LEU A 216 15.21 -1.29 30.01
CA LEU A 216 16.01 -0.66 31.07
C LEU A 216 16.68 -1.70 31.99
N PRO A 217 15.99 -2.75 32.51
CA PRO A 217 16.64 -3.79 33.31
C PRO A 217 17.68 -4.61 32.56
N VAL A 218 17.45 -4.87 31.26
CA VAL A 218 18.39 -5.59 30.40
C VAL A 218 19.66 -4.76 30.18
N LEU A 219 19.52 -3.48 29.80
CA LEU A 219 20.65 -2.58 29.59
C LEU A 219 21.45 -2.34 30.86
N ALA A 220 20.76 -2.12 32.00
CA ALA A 220 21.40 -1.91 33.30
C ALA A 220 22.30 -3.09 33.73
N ARG A 221 22.05 -4.29 33.21
CA ARG A 221 22.84 -5.50 33.50
C ARG A 221 23.58 -6.08 32.32
N LEU A 222 23.57 -5.42 31.17
CA LEU A 222 24.16 -5.92 29.94
C LEU A 222 25.64 -6.27 30.09
N ARG A 223 26.39 -5.47 30.87
CA ARG A 223 27.80 -5.73 31.20
C ARG A 223 28.02 -7.02 32.00
N ARG A 224 27.03 -7.45 32.79
CA ARG A 224 27.08 -8.68 33.59
C ARG A 224 26.77 -9.93 32.78
N PHE A 225 26.20 -9.80 31.57
CA PHE A 225 26.00 -10.94 30.70
C PHE A 225 27.36 -11.36 30.17
N SER A 226 27.88 -12.48 30.65
CA SER A 226 29.18 -13.06 30.26
C SER A 226 29.01 -14.29 29.38
N GLY A 227 30.04 -14.65 28.60
CA GLY A 227 30.02 -15.84 27.76
C GLY A 227 30.06 -17.10 28.61
N GLY A 228 28.96 -17.85 28.62
CA GLY A 228 28.85 -19.11 29.36
C GLY A 228 29.12 -20.33 28.48
N ARG A 229 28.90 -20.23 27.17
CA ARG A 229 29.05 -21.33 26.19
C ARG A 229 29.47 -20.79 24.82
N PRO A 230 30.21 -21.58 24.01
CA PRO A 230 30.51 -21.20 22.63
C PRO A 230 29.24 -21.15 21.79
N LEU A 231 29.12 -20.12 20.94
CA LEU A 231 28.04 -19.96 19.97
C LEU A 231 28.59 -20.20 18.56
N SER A 232 27.91 -21.04 17.79
CA SER A 232 28.31 -21.33 16.41
C SER A 232 27.74 -20.28 15.44
N LEU A 233 28.52 -19.93 14.42
CA LEU A 233 28.15 -18.93 13.42
C LEU A 233 26.81 -19.20 12.70
N PRO A 234 26.41 -20.46 12.39
CA PRO A 234 25.13 -20.73 11.75
C PRO A 234 23.92 -20.20 12.53
N VAL A 235 24.03 -19.98 13.85
CA VAL A 235 22.94 -19.38 14.64
C VAL A 235 22.56 -17.98 14.14
N LEU A 236 23.52 -17.24 13.57
CA LEU A 236 23.28 -15.91 13.02
C LEU A 236 22.57 -15.92 11.67
N ALA A 237 22.41 -17.08 11.03
CA ALA A 237 21.90 -17.16 9.66
C ALA A 237 20.44 -16.64 9.56
N ALA A 238 19.59 -16.91 10.55
CA ALA A 238 18.21 -16.41 10.55
C ALA A 238 18.10 -14.89 10.68
N PRO A 239 18.66 -14.23 11.72
CA PRO A 239 18.60 -12.78 11.81
C PRO A 239 19.34 -12.10 10.64
N LEU A 240 20.48 -12.63 10.18
CA LEU A 240 21.20 -12.06 9.03
C LEU A 240 20.39 -12.16 7.75
N PHE A 241 19.72 -13.29 7.50
CA PHE A 241 18.85 -13.45 6.35
C PHE A 241 17.75 -12.40 6.37
N LEU A 242 17.01 -12.29 7.46
CA LEU A 242 15.87 -11.38 7.58
C LEU A 242 16.29 -9.89 7.53
N TYR A 243 17.40 -9.51 8.17
CA TYR A 243 17.92 -8.14 8.05
C TYR A 243 18.42 -7.87 6.63
N ALA A 244 19.17 -8.79 6.02
CA ALA A 244 19.72 -8.58 4.69
C ALA A 244 18.61 -8.49 3.64
N THR A 245 17.62 -9.38 3.65
CA THR A 245 16.48 -9.33 2.72
C THR A 245 15.69 -8.04 2.91
N SER A 246 15.44 -7.61 4.15
CA SER A 246 14.71 -6.37 4.41
C SER A 246 15.48 -5.13 3.97
N LEU A 247 16.79 -5.08 4.19
CA LEU A 247 17.65 -4.00 3.71
C LEU A 247 17.80 -4.01 2.18
N LEU A 248 17.79 -5.19 1.54
CA LEU A 248 17.72 -5.29 0.08
C LEU A 248 16.40 -4.73 -0.43
N ILE A 249 15.27 -5.07 0.18
CA ILE A 249 13.96 -4.47 -0.16
C ILE A 249 14.00 -2.95 0.04
N LEU A 250 14.60 -2.48 1.14
CA LEU A 250 14.76 -1.07 1.43
C LEU A 250 15.51 -0.31 0.34
N PHE A 251 16.74 -0.73 0.03
CA PHE A 251 17.66 0.02 -0.83
C PHE A 251 17.54 -0.37 -2.31
N VAL A 252 17.40 -1.66 -2.62
CA VAL A 252 17.27 -2.16 -3.99
C VAL A 252 15.83 -2.07 -4.48
N GLY A 253 14.85 -2.39 -3.62
CA GLY A 253 13.42 -2.27 -3.94
C GLY A 253 12.88 -0.82 -3.89
N GLY A 254 13.74 0.16 -3.61
CA GLY A 254 13.40 1.58 -3.63
C GLY A 254 12.46 2.04 -2.51
N LEU A 255 12.21 1.23 -1.49
CA LEU A 255 11.32 1.59 -0.37
C LEU A 255 11.82 2.82 0.40
N HIS A 256 13.14 3.03 0.52
CA HIS A 256 13.71 4.24 1.13
C HIS A 256 13.32 5.55 0.43
N ARG A 257 12.82 5.49 -0.81
CA ARG A 257 12.34 6.69 -1.52
C ARG A 257 10.87 6.98 -1.24
N ARG A 258 10.08 5.91 -1.05
CA ARG A 258 8.65 5.97 -0.69
C ARG A 258 8.46 6.30 0.80
N GLN A 259 9.38 5.82 1.66
CA GLN A 259 9.39 6.05 3.10
C GLN A 259 10.82 6.38 3.57
N PRO A 260 11.25 7.65 3.44
CA PRO A 260 12.62 8.09 3.74
C PRO A 260 13.08 7.79 5.17
N GLU A 261 12.16 7.78 6.13
CA GLU A 261 12.44 7.49 7.54
C GLU A 261 13.01 6.07 7.71
N LEU A 262 12.57 5.11 6.89
CA LEU A 262 13.07 3.74 6.93
C LEU A 262 14.55 3.64 6.55
N ALA A 263 15.09 4.59 5.78
CA ALA A 263 16.51 4.66 5.44
C ALA A 263 17.41 4.83 6.68
N VAL A 264 16.86 5.38 7.76
CA VAL A 264 17.56 5.53 9.05
C VAL A 264 17.10 4.44 10.03
N VAL A 265 15.79 4.23 10.12
CA VAL A 265 15.17 3.35 11.12
C VAL A 265 15.60 1.89 10.91
N MET A 266 15.45 1.32 9.71
CA MET A 266 15.74 -0.10 9.48
C MET A 266 17.23 -0.44 9.67
N PRO A 267 18.19 0.35 9.17
CA PRO A 267 19.60 0.12 9.50
C PRO A 267 19.91 0.26 10.99
N ALA A 268 19.33 1.25 11.68
CA ALA A 268 19.55 1.43 13.11
C ALA A 268 19.06 0.23 13.93
N PHE A 269 17.84 -0.25 13.66
CA PHE A 269 17.30 -1.44 14.32
C PHE A 269 18.04 -2.73 13.93
N SER A 270 18.51 -2.83 12.69
CA SER A 270 19.36 -3.95 12.25
C SER A 270 20.68 -3.98 13.03
N LEU A 271 21.34 -2.82 13.20
CA LEU A 271 22.56 -2.69 13.98
C LEU A 271 22.33 -3.00 15.46
N LEU A 272 21.23 -2.51 16.04
CA LEU A 272 20.84 -2.78 17.42
C LEU A 272 20.61 -4.28 17.66
N GLY A 273 19.83 -4.92 16.78
CA GLY A 273 19.57 -6.36 16.83
C GLY A 273 20.86 -7.17 16.67
N LEU A 274 21.68 -6.85 15.67
CA LEU A 274 22.99 -7.48 15.45
C LEU A 274 23.92 -7.33 16.65
N ALA A 275 23.96 -6.17 17.30
CA ALA A 275 24.75 -5.98 18.52
C ALA A 275 24.31 -6.96 19.63
N GLY A 276 23.01 -7.22 19.75
CA GLY A 276 22.45 -8.23 20.66
C GLY A 276 22.87 -9.65 20.28
N PHE A 277 22.68 -10.06 19.03
CA PHE A 277 23.05 -11.40 18.54
C PHE A 277 24.56 -11.67 18.54
N LEU A 278 25.37 -10.63 18.36
CA LEU A 278 26.84 -10.72 18.38
C LEU A 278 27.43 -10.61 19.79
N TRP A 279 26.65 -10.19 20.78
CA TRP A 279 27.12 -10.02 22.15
C TRP A 279 27.86 -11.23 22.74
N PRO A 280 27.43 -12.50 22.54
CA PRO A 280 28.15 -13.66 23.08
C PRO A 280 29.55 -13.84 22.49
N TYR A 281 29.79 -13.40 21.25
CA TYR A 281 31.06 -13.56 20.56
C TYR A 281 32.18 -12.68 21.14
N ARG A 282 31.85 -11.68 21.96
CA ARG A 282 32.86 -10.88 22.69
C ARG A 282 33.60 -11.67 23.77
N PHE A 283 33.10 -12.86 24.13
CA PHE A 283 33.62 -13.69 25.22
C PHE A 283 34.19 -15.04 24.79
N GLY A 284 33.84 -15.50 23.59
CA GLY A 284 34.50 -16.66 23.01
C GLY A 284 35.82 -16.27 22.36
N GLU A 285 36.73 -17.22 22.18
CA GLU A 285 37.83 -17.09 21.21
C GLU A 285 37.33 -16.86 19.77
N GLY A 286 36.02 -16.79 19.52
CA GLY A 286 35.38 -16.73 18.20
C GLY A 286 35.89 -15.60 17.30
N LEU A 287 36.22 -14.43 17.84
CA LEU A 287 36.84 -13.36 17.04
C LEU A 287 38.34 -13.60 16.72
N ARG A 288 39.07 -14.35 17.56
CA ARG A 288 40.44 -14.83 17.23
C ARG A 288 40.41 -16.00 16.25
N ARG A 289 39.47 -16.93 16.40
CA ARG A 289 39.27 -18.07 15.48
C ARG A 289 38.63 -17.69 14.14
N ILE A 290 37.93 -16.57 14.02
CA ILE A 290 37.61 -15.99 12.70
C ILE A 290 38.90 -15.53 12.01
N GLY A 291 39.90 -15.05 12.76
CA GLY A 291 41.25 -14.82 12.23
C GLY A 291 41.93 -16.11 11.75
N ASP A 292 41.80 -17.21 12.52
CA ASP A 292 42.49 -18.47 12.23
C ASP A 292 41.77 -19.40 11.23
N ALA A 293 40.44 -19.34 11.15
CA ALA A 293 39.63 -20.10 10.18
C ALA A 293 39.59 -19.42 8.80
N VAL A 294 39.74 -18.09 8.75
CA VAL A 294 39.95 -17.33 7.50
C VAL A 294 41.37 -17.54 6.95
N ALA A 295 42.29 -18.08 7.75
CA ALA A 295 43.64 -18.44 7.31
C ALA A 295 43.73 -19.80 6.56
N SER A 296 42.71 -20.67 6.63
CA SER A 296 42.81 -22.06 6.12
C SER A 296 41.83 -22.46 5.02
N GLY A 297 41.01 -21.55 4.48
CA GLY A 297 40.19 -21.88 3.31
C GLY A 297 39.47 -20.69 2.71
N ILE A 298 39.94 -20.25 1.55
CA ILE A 298 39.38 -19.17 0.71
C ILE A 298 39.66 -17.76 1.28
N GLN A 299 40.73 -17.13 0.78
CA GLN A 299 41.08 -15.74 1.06
C GLN A 299 40.07 -14.78 0.43
N LEU A 300 39.09 -14.32 1.21
CA LEU A 300 38.44 -13.04 0.99
C LEU A 300 38.91 -12.09 2.08
N SER A 301 39.73 -11.10 1.70
CA SER A 301 40.27 -10.12 2.64
C SER A 301 39.13 -9.32 3.30
N ARG A 302 39.36 -8.77 4.51
CA ARG A 302 38.43 -7.83 5.16
C ARG A 302 37.98 -6.68 4.24
N ARG A 303 38.88 -6.26 3.33
CA ARG A 303 38.60 -5.26 2.28
C ARG A 303 37.72 -5.80 1.16
N ALA A 304 37.76 -7.10 0.87
CA ALA A 304 36.93 -7.76 -0.14
C ALA A 304 35.53 -8.11 0.38
N LEU A 305 35.35 -8.43 1.67
CA LEU A 305 34.01 -8.62 2.27
C LEU A 305 33.29 -7.28 2.45
N VAL A 306 33.98 -6.27 2.97
CA VAL A 306 33.49 -4.88 3.00
C VAL A 306 33.33 -4.37 1.56
N GLY A 307 34.22 -4.75 0.65
CA GLY A 307 34.13 -4.44 -0.78
C GLY A 307 32.93 -5.07 -1.46
N LEU A 308 32.56 -6.32 -1.16
CA LEU A 308 31.37 -7.00 -1.67
C LEU A 308 30.07 -6.42 -1.07
N LEU A 309 30.09 -6.06 0.21
CA LEU A 309 28.98 -5.34 0.85
C LEU A 309 28.83 -3.92 0.27
N LEU A 310 29.95 -3.23 -0.02
CA LEU A 310 29.97 -1.93 -0.69
C LEU A 310 29.67 -2.04 -2.18
N LEU A 311 29.99 -3.14 -2.88
CA LEU A 311 29.63 -3.41 -4.28
C LEU A 311 28.17 -3.83 -4.42
N ALA A 312 27.60 -4.51 -3.43
CA ALA A 312 26.17 -4.76 -3.35
C ALA A 312 25.41 -3.45 -3.02
N ALA A 313 25.94 -2.63 -2.10
CA ALA A 313 25.40 -1.30 -1.82
C ALA A 313 25.59 -0.31 -2.99
N ALA A 314 26.73 -0.35 -3.69
CA ALA A 314 27.04 0.51 -4.84
C ALA A 314 26.39 0.00 -6.14
N GLY A 315 26.17 -1.31 -6.28
CA GLY A 315 25.35 -1.90 -7.35
C GLY A 315 23.88 -1.53 -7.18
N GLY A 316 23.39 -1.50 -5.94
CA GLY A 316 22.09 -0.91 -5.59
C GLY A 316 22.03 0.59 -5.82
N ALA A 317 23.08 1.34 -5.47
CA ALA A 317 23.17 2.79 -5.72
C ALA A 317 23.34 3.16 -7.21
N GLY A 318 24.01 2.31 -8.00
CA GLY A 318 24.23 2.51 -9.43
C GLY A 318 22.98 2.25 -10.27
N LEU A 319 22.12 1.31 -9.86
CA LEU A 319 20.76 1.14 -10.39
C LEU A 319 19.82 2.24 -9.88
N ALA A 320 20.05 2.74 -8.66
CA ALA A 320 19.26 3.81 -8.10
C ALA A 320 19.41 5.13 -8.85
N ALA A 321 20.63 5.43 -9.34
CA ALA A 321 20.97 6.60 -10.14
C ALA A 321 20.47 6.55 -11.60
N LEU A 322 19.88 5.42 -12.03
CA LEU A 322 19.31 5.26 -13.38
C LEU A 322 17.77 5.37 -13.40
N GLY A 323 17.12 5.38 -12.24
CA GLY A 323 15.69 5.68 -12.14
C GLY A 323 15.47 7.20 -12.13
N PRO A 324 14.38 7.72 -12.74
CA PRO A 324 14.07 9.14 -12.65
C PRO A 324 13.94 9.57 -11.18
N ASP A 325 14.39 10.79 -10.85
CA ASP A 325 14.08 11.43 -9.58
C ASP A 325 12.56 11.52 -9.46
N LYS A 326 11.99 10.80 -8.49
CA LYS A 326 10.56 10.79 -8.22
C LYS A 326 10.23 11.64 -7.01
N GLY A 327 9.05 12.26 -7.01
CA GLY A 327 8.61 13.10 -5.91
C GLY A 327 8.09 14.47 -6.35
N LEU A 328 8.09 15.39 -5.40
CA LEU A 328 7.69 16.79 -5.62
C LEU A 328 8.57 17.45 -6.69
N ILE A 329 7.92 18.06 -7.65
CA ILE A 329 8.49 18.96 -8.66
C ILE A 329 8.12 20.43 -8.36
N GLY A 330 8.50 21.36 -9.22
CA GLY A 330 8.02 22.73 -9.13
C GLY A 330 6.50 22.85 -9.36
N PRO A 331 5.93 24.05 -9.31
CA PRO A 331 4.54 24.28 -9.69
C PRO A 331 4.27 23.81 -11.12
N VAL A 332 3.02 23.48 -11.44
CA VAL A 332 2.57 23.08 -12.79
C VAL A 332 3.08 24.05 -13.86
N VAL A 333 3.74 23.53 -14.89
CA VAL A 333 4.26 24.26 -16.06
C VAL A 333 3.63 23.71 -17.34
N LEU A 334 2.73 24.48 -17.94
CA LEU A 334 2.08 24.12 -19.21
C LEU A 334 2.80 24.75 -20.42
N PRO A 335 2.87 24.03 -21.56
CA PRO A 335 2.30 22.70 -21.84
C PRO A 335 3.18 21.52 -21.38
N SER A 336 4.29 21.77 -20.66
CA SER A 336 5.26 20.70 -20.38
C SER A 336 4.66 19.55 -19.56
N ASP A 337 3.81 19.87 -18.60
CA ASP A 337 3.17 18.90 -17.70
C ASP A 337 1.91 18.22 -18.28
N ASP A 338 1.50 18.60 -19.49
CA ASP A 338 0.55 17.82 -20.28
C ASP A 338 1.16 16.46 -20.66
N ALA A 339 2.49 16.38 -20.81
CA ALA A 339 3.18 15.17 -21.20
C ALA A 339 3.19 14.10 -20.10
N PHE A 340 3.57 12.88 -20.48
CA PHE A 340 3.84 11.81 -19.53
C PHE A 340 5.03 12.18 -18.64
N LEU A 341 4.83 12.12 -17.31
CA LEU A 341 5.81 12.50 -16.30
C LEU A 341 6.43 11.25 -15.65
N PRO A 342 7.67 10.86 -15.99
CA PRO A 342 8.31 9.67 -15.43
C PRO A 342 8.62 9.78 -13.93
N SER A 343 8.67 11.00 -13.40
CA SER A 343 8.96 11.33 -11.99
C SER A 343 7.76 11.15 -11.05
N GLN A 344 6.55 11.03 -11.59
CA GLN A 344 5.34 10.89 -10.79
C GLN A 344 5.00 9.40 -10.66
N ASP A 345 4.37 8.98 -9.56
CA ASP A 345 4.07 7.56 -9.32
C ASP A 345 2.77 7.14 -10.01
N VAL A 346 1.72 7.92 -9.78
CA VAL A 346 0.42 7.78 -10.44
C VAL A 346 0.11 9.06 -11.19
N GLN A 347 -0.47 8.92 -12.37
CA GLN A 347 -0.94 10.05 -13.15
C GLN A 347 -2.10 9.65 -14.05
N TRP A 348 -2.96 10.59 -14.40
CA TRP A 348 -3.98 10.37 -15.41
C TRP A 348 -4.28 11.59 -16.26
N TRP A 349 -4.88 11.29 -17.40
CA TRP A 349 -5.55 12.20 -18.33
C TRP A 349 -7.00 11.76 -18.41
N TYR A 350 -7.92 12.63 -18.01
CA TYR A 350 -9.33 12.29 -17.89
C TYR A 350 -10.17 13.34 -18.62
N TRP A 351 -10.92 12.89 -19.63
CA TRP A 351 -11.88 13.70 -20.34
C TRP A 351 -13.28 13.26 -20.00
N THR A 352 -14.14 14.22 -19.70
CA THR A 352 -15.58 14.03 -19.64
C THR A 352 -16.27 15.06 -20.51
N GLY A 353 -17.49 14.78 -20.96
CA GLY A 353 -18.21 15.77 -21.74
C GLY A 353 -19.63 15.41 -22.09
N HIS A 354 -20.29 16.40 -22.69
CA HIS A 354 -21.67 16.32 -23.11
C HIS A 354 -21.77 16.74 -24.57
N LEU A 355 -22.41 15.92 -25.38
CA LEU A 355 -22.56 16.10 -26.82
C LEU A 355 -24.04 16.16 -27.20
N GLU A 356 -24.32 16.92 -28.25
CA GLU A 356 -25.63 16.96 -28.90
C GLU A 356 -25.44 16.85 -30.42
N SER A 357 -26.24 16.00 -31.06
CA SER A 357 -26.22 15.85 -32.52
C SER A 357 -27.03 16.93 -33.23
N GLU A 358 -26.81 17.14 -34.53
CA GLU A 358 -27.63 18.05 -35.35
C GLU A 358 -29.13 17.67 -35.35
N GLU A 359 -29.43 16.39 -35.11
CA GLU A 359 -30.79 15.85 -34.97
C GLU A 359 -31.35 15.94 -33.53
N GLY A 360 -30.59 16.51 -32.60
CA GLY A 360 -31.00 16.73 -31.20
C GLY A 360 -30.79 15.54 -30.26
N ARG A 361 -30.00 14.52 -30.67
CA ARG A 361 -29.67 13.39 -29.77
C ARG A 361 -28.59 13.79 -28.79
N ARG A 362 -28.73 13.40 -27.52
CA ARG A 362 -27.85 13.79 -26.41
C ARG A 362 -26.99 12.64 -25.94
N PHE A 363 -25.72 12.92 -25.71
CA PHE A 363 -24.76 11.93 -25.23
C PHE A 363 -23.88 12.49 -24.11
N GLY A 364 -23.48 11.61 -23.19
CA GLY A 364 -22.34 11.80 -22.30
C GLY A 364 -21.16 10.94 -22.77
N PHE A 365 -19.94 11.34 -22.46
CA PHE A 365 -18.78 10.47 -22.67
C PHE A 365 -17.72 10.68 -21.60
N GLU A 366 -16.92 9.65 -21.38
CA GLU A 366 -15.64 9.73 -20.68
C GLU A 366 -14.55 8.99 -21.46
N VAL A 367 -13.32 9.50 -21.33
CA VAL A 367 -12.10 8.83 -21.76
C VAL A 367 -11.05 9.08 -20.69
N VAL A 368 -10.52 8.03 -20.07
CA VAL A 368 -9.44 8.14 -19.08
C VAL A 368 -8.26 7.24 -19.40
N PHE A 369 -7.06 7.80 -19.27
CA PHE A 369 -5.80 7.08 -19.30
C PHE A 369 -5.13 7.21 -17.95
N PHE A 370 -5.05 6.12 -17.19
CA PHE A 370 -4.21 6.02 -16.01
C PHE A 370 -2.83 5.50 -16.38
N SER A 371 -1.80 6.04 -15.77
CA SER A 371 -0.47 5.44 -15.75
C SER A 371 0.06 5.39 -14.32
N PHE A 372 0.39 4.19 -13.87
CA PHE A 372 0.83 3.93 -12.50
C PHE A 372 2.01 2.97 -12.49
N ASP A 373 2.89 3.11 -11.52
CA ASP A 373 3.94 2.13 -11.33
C ASP A 373 3.35 0.80 -10.88
N SER A 374 3.72 -0.27 -11.58
CA SER A 374 3.45 -1.64 -11.19
C SER A 374 4.75 -2.31 -10.72
N PHE A 375 4.81 -3.64 -10.73
CA PHE A 375 5.94 -4.37 -10.14
C PHE A 375 7.27 -4.13 -10.89
N ALA A 376 8.37 -3.96 -10.15
CA ALA A 376 9.76 -3.98 -10.65
C ALA A 376 10.05 -3.11 -11.90
N PHE A 377 9.95 -1.78 -11.75
CA PHE A 377 10.22 -0.79 -12.82
C PHE A 377 9.28 -0.86 -14.04
N MET A 378 8.28 -1.75 -14.03
CA MET A 378 7.22 -1.77 -15.02
C MET A 378 6.16 -0.73 -14.66
N ARG A 379 5.57 -0.13 -15.68
CA ARG A 379 4.54 0.88 -15.54
C ARG A 379 3.44 0.50 -16.51
N ASP A 380 2.24 0.35 -15.96
CA ASP A 380 1.09 -0.12 -16.71
C ASP A 380 0.17 1.07 -17.02
N GLN A 381 -0.63 0.91 -18.05
CA GLN A 381 -1.72 1.82 -18.35
C GLN A 381 -3.05 1.10 -18.17
N LEU A 382 -3.96 1.72 -17.42
CA LEU A 382 -5.37 1.34 -17.41
C LEU A 382 -6.12 2.42 -18.17
N VAL A 383 -6.82 2.02 -19.23
CA VAL A 383 -7.60 2.93 -20.06
C VAL A 383 -9.05 2.52 -19.97
N GLN A 384 -9.91 3.47 -19.67
CA GLN A 384 -11.35 3.29 -19.61
C GLN A 384 -12.00 4.32 -20.53
N VAL A 385 -13.06 3.90 -21.21
CA VAL A 385 -13.88 4.75 -22.06
C VAL A 385 -15.33 4.39 -21.87
N ALA A 386 -16.19 5.40 -21.88
CA ALA A 386 -17.63 5.18 -21.86
C ALA A 386 -18.41 6.22 -22.67
N ILE A 387 -19.59 5.80 -23.13
CA ILE A 387 -20.57 6.63 -23.84
C ILE A 387 -21.94 6.36 -23.22
N THR A 388 -22.58 7.44 -22.77
CA THR A 388 -23.96 7.45 -22.29
C THR A 388 -24.86 7.95 -23.43
N ASP A 389 -25.73 7.12 -23.99
CA ASP A 389 -26.80 7.56 -24.91
C ASP A 389 -28.02 7.93 -24.07
N VAL A 390 -28.21 9.23 -23.87
CA VAL A 390 -29.22 9.76 -22.93
C VAL A 390 -30.63 9.50 -23.45
N ASP A 391 -30.83 9.52 -24.77
CA ASP A 391 -32.15 9.34 -25.36
C ASP A 391 -32.52 7.87 -25.54
N ASP A 392 -31.54 6.96 -25.51
CA ASP A 392 -31.73 5.50 -25.47
C ASP A 392 -31.71 4.93 -24.04
N ASP A 393 -31.40 5.75 -23.02
CA ASP A 393 -31.24 5.33 -21.61
C ASP A 393 -30.22 4.19 -21.44
N SER A 394 -29.08 4.29 -22.14
CA SER A 394 -28.06 3.24 -22.21
C SER A 394 -26.64 3.75 -21.95
N PHE A 395 -25.80 2.85 -21.42
CA PHE A 395 -24.41 3.11 -21.06
C PHE A 395 -23.49 2.03 -21.63
N HIS A 396 -22.52 2.45 -22.42
CA HIS A 396 -21.56 1.61 -23.14
C HIS A 396 -20.16 1.90 -22.65
N PHE A 397 -19.40 0.88 -22.25
CA PHE A 397 -18.04 1.10 -21.74
C PHE A 397 -17.08 -0.04 -22.13
N SER A 398 -15.80 0.31 -22.23
CA SER A 398 -14.71 -0.66 -22.37
C SER A 398 -13.54 -0.32 -21.44
N GLU A 399 -12.69 -1.31 -21.22
CA GLU A 399 -11.50 -1.16 -20.40
C GLU A 399 -10.35 -1.92 -21.05
N HIS A 400 -9.17 -1.31 -21.04
CA HIS A 400 -7.96 -1.81 -21.65
C HIS A 400 -6.80 -1.67 -20.67
N LEU A 401 -6.22 -2.81 -20.27
CA LEU A 401 -4.99 -2.85 -19.48
C LEU A 401 -3.81 -3.11 -20.41
N GLU A 402 -2.89 -2.15 -20.50
CA GLU A 402 -1.72 -2.20 -21.35
C GLU A 402 -0.44 -2.25 -20.51
N PHE A 403 0.48 -3.17 -20.86
CA PHE A 403 1.75 -3.36 -20.17
C PHE A 403 2.89 -2.59 -20.86
N HIS A 404 2.67 -1.30 -21.13
CA HIS A 404 3.69 -0.41 -21.69
C HIS A 404 3.47 1.05 -21.25
N LEU A 405 4.53 1.84 -21.36
CA LEU A 405 4.51 3.26 -21.06
C LEU A 405 3.74 4.07 -22.12
N PRO A 406 3.11 5.19 -21.73
CA PRO A 406 2.70 6.22 -22.69
C PRO A 406 3.90 6.74 -23.50
N ALA A 407 3.64 7.25 -24.70
CA ALA A 407 4.69 7.81 -25.53
C ALA A 407 5.36 9.01 -24.82
N ARG A 408 6.69 9.08 -24.87
CA ARG A 408 7.41 10.26 -24.39
C ARG A 408 7.31 11.37 -25.42
N SER A 409 6.66 12.44 -25.02
CA SER A 409 6.50 13.68 -25.77
C SER A 409 6.99 14.86 -24.95
N SER A 410 7.15 16.01 -25.59
CA SER A 410 7.48 17.27 -24.92
C SER A 410 6.44 18.31 -25.31
N GLY A 411 5.84 18.98 -24.33
CA GLY A 411 4.83 20.01 -24.54
C GLY A 411 3.51 19.50 -25.13
N ARG A 412 3.21 18.21 -25.02
CA ARG A 412 2.00 17.54 -25.52
C ARG A 412 1.84 16.16 -24.90
N PHE A 413 0.69 15.52 -25.03
CA PHE A 413 0.51 14.07 -24.85
C PHE A 413 0.16 13.37 -26.17
N ASP A 414 0.48 12.08 -26.25
CA ASP A 414 0.17 11.18 -27.37
C ASP A 414 -0.06 9.80 -26.76
N LEU A 415 -1.32 9.50 -26.45
CA LEU A 415 -1.76 8.34 -25.68
C LEU A 415 -2.52 7.41 -26.61
N SER A 416 -2.28 6.11 -26.49
CA SER A 416 -3.05 5.10 -27.20
C SER A 416 -3.19 3.81 -26.40
N ALA A 417 -4.29 3.10 -26.65
CA ALA A 417 -4.57 1.79 -26.08
C ALA A 417 -5.48 0.96 -26.99
N GLY A 418 -5.53 -0.34 -26.72
CA GLY A 418 -6.28 -1.30 -27.51
C GLY A 418 -5.58 -1.70 -28.80
N LYS A 419 -5.89 -2.90 -29.28
CA LYS A 419 -5.26 -3.46 -30.47
C LYS A 419 -5.61 -2.60 -31.70
N GLY A 420 -4.59 -1.93 -32.25
CA GLY A 420 -4.77 -1.03 -33.40
C GLY A 420 -5.06 0.42 -33.03
N ASP A 421 -4.77 0.83 -31.78
CA ASP A 421 -4.99 2.18 -31.26
C ASP A 421 -6.47 2.63 -31.36
N ILE A 422 -7.39 1.70 -31.07
CA ILE A 422 -8.84 1.95 -31.06
C ILE A 422 -9.28 2.94 -29.97
N ILE A 423 -8.37 3.30 -29.06
CA ILE A 423 -8.52 4.43 -28.15
C ILE A 423 -7.27 5.28 -28.27
N ARG A 424 -7.44 6.57 -28.56
CA ARG A 424 -6.34 7.51 -28.76
C ARG A 424 -6.68 8.90 -28.26
N ALA A 425 -5.72 9.54 -27.60
CA ALA A 425 -5.80 10.94 -27.23
C ALA A 425 -4.49 11.67 -27.59
N VAL A 426 -4.59 12.72 -28.39
CA VAL A 426 -3.43 13.55 -28.77
C VAL A 426 -3.80 15.01 -28.58
N GLY A 427 -3.01 15.74 -27.81
CA GLY A 427 -3.30 17.15 -27.57
C GLY A 427 -2.12 17.92 -27.03
N ASP A 428 -2.23 19.24 -27.18
CA ASP A 428 -1.29 20.26 -26.71
C ASP A 428 -1.97 21.20 -25.69
N ASP A 429 -1.46 22.42 -25.48
CA ASP A 429 -2.08 23.37 -24.53
C ASP A 429 -3.48 23.84 -24.95
N ARG A 430 -3.89 23.60 -26.20
CA ARG A 430 -5.12 24.17 -26.74
C ARG A 430 -6.07 23.13 -27.34
N ILE A 431 -5.59 22.27 -28.23
CA ILE A 431 -6.43 21.37 -29.01
C ILE A 431 -6.15 19.92 -28.61
N ASP A 432 -7.19 19.25 -28.14
CA ASP A 432 -7.17 17.80 -27.94
C ASP A 432 -7.97 17.11 -29.02
N ARG A 433 -7.48 15.94 -29.46
CA ARG A 433 -8.19 15.05 -30.38
C ARG A 433 -8.37 13.70 -29.72
N LEU A 434 -9.62 13.26 -29.65
CA LEU A 434 -10.00 11.98 -29.07
C LEU A 434 -10.56 11.06 -30.15
N HIS A 435 -10.13 9.80 -30.10
CA HIS A 435 -10.73 8.69 -30.82
C HIS A 435 -11.01 7.58 -29.82
N SER A 436 -12.22 7.01 -29.80
CA SER A 436 -12.51 5.82 -28.99
C SER A 436 -13.58 4.93 -29.64
N GLU A 437 -13.38 3.61 -29.55
CA GLU A 437 -14.35 2.61 -30.00
C GLU A 437 -14.87 1.78 -28.80
N VAL A 438 -16.19 1.72 -28.63
CA VAL A 438 -16.83 0.97 -27.54
C VAL A 438 -18.20 0.44 -27.94
N ASP A 439 -18.44 -0.86 -27.81
CA ASP A 439 -19.72 -1.53 -28.11
C ASP A 439 -20.35 -1.13 -29.47
N GLY A 440 -19.52 -0.86 -30.48
CA GLY A 440 -19.95 -0.44 -31.83
C GLY A 440 -20.23 1.06 -31.99
N TYR A 441 -20.05 1.84 -30.93
CA TYR A 441 -19.92 3.30 -30.99
C TYR A 441 -18.48 3.68 -31.31
N VAL A 442 -18.32 4.67 -32.19
CA VAL A 442 -17.03 5.25 -32.57
C VAL A 442 -17.13 6.76 -32.36
N LEU A 443 -16.31 7.27 -31.46
CA LEU A 443 -16.23 8.68 -31.09
C LEU A 443 -14.98 9.29 -31.72
N ASP A 444 -15.15 10.39 -32.46
CA ASP A 444 -14.06 11.17 -33.04
C ASP A 444 -14.29 12.65 -32.74
N LEU A 445 -13.48 13.25 -31.87
CA LEU A 445 -13.69 14.62 -31.38
C LEU A 445 -12.44 15.49 -31.51
N GLU A 446 -12.67 16.78 -31.73
CA GLU A 446 -11.71 17.84 -31.46
C GLU A 446 -12.26 18.78 -30.37
N LEU A 447 -11.44 19.02 -29.34
CA LEU A 447 -11.76 19.80 -28.15
C LEU A 447 -10.86 21.06 -28.12
N ASP A 448 -11.44 22.26 -28.10
CA ASP A 448 -10.70 23.54 -28.05
C ASP A 448 -10.79 24.17 -26.65
N ALA A 449 -9.68 24.13 -25.90
CA ALA A 449 -9.53 24.77 -24.61
C ALA A 449 -9.47 26.30 -24.74
N SER A 450 -10.65 26.90 -24.83
CA SER A 450 -10.79 28.34 -25.07
C SER A 450 -10.54 29.23 -23.85
N LYS A 451 -10.44 28.63 -22.65
CA LYS A 451 -10.15 29.32 -21.39
C LYS A 451 -8.74 29.00 -20.88
N PRO A 452 -8.13 29.89 -20.08
CA PRO A 452 -6.96 29.54 -19.30
C PRO A 452 -7.21 28.27 -18.46
N PRO A 453 -6.19 27.39 -18.32
CA PRO A 453 -6.28 26.23 -17.46
C PRO A 453 -6.58 26.63 -16.00
N ALA A 454 -7.48 25.89 -15.38
CA ALA A 454 -7.80 26.01 -13.96
C ALA A 454 -6.71 25.32 -13.15
N LEU A 455 -5.74 26.10 -12.63
CA LEU A 455 -4.69 25.60 -11.75
C LEU A 455 -5.25 25.41 -10.33
N HIS A 456 -5.63 24.18 -9.99
CA HIS A 456 -6.05 23.85 -8.63
C HIS A 456 -4.87 24.05 -7.69
N TYR A 457 -5.13 24.51 -6.46
CA TYR A 457 -4.08 24.82 -5.48
C TYR A 457 -3.02 25.83 -5.98
N GLY A 458 -3.35 26.64 -6.99
CA GLY A 458 -2.40 27.56 -7.60
C GLY A 458 -1.34 26.88 -8.47
N GLY A 459 -1.50 25.59 -8.78
CA GLY A 459 -0.54 24.77 -9.51
C GLY A 459 0.55 24.16 -8.62
N ASP A 460 0.54 24.44 -7.32
CA ASP A 460 1.46 23.81 -6.37
C ASP A 460 1.01 22.38 -6.00
N ALA A 461 1.93 21.61 -5.45
CA ALA A 461 1.60 20.31 -4.87
C ALA A 461 0.66 20.48 -3.66
N HIS A 462 -0.43 19.74 -3.66
CA HIS A 462 -1.34 19.67 -2.53
C HIS A 462 -1.14 18.36 -1.76
N PRO A 463 -0.64 18.41 -0.50
CA PRO A 463 -0.51 17.23 0.33
C PRO A 463 -1.88 16.80 0.87
N TYR A 464 -2.23 15.53 0.70
CA TYR A 464 -3.44 14.98 1.31
C TYR A 464 -3.27 14.84 2.83
N ARG A 465 -4.36 15.04 3.57
CA ARG A 465 -4.37 14.89 5.04
C ARG A 465 -4.05 13.48 5.52
N PHE A 466 -4.19 12.50 4.64
CA PHE A 466 -4.00 11.08 4.90
C PHE A 466 -2.73 10.50 4.27
N GLY A 467 -1.83 11.37 3.77
CA GLY A 467 -0.58 10.98 3.13
C GLY A 467 -0.66 10.94 1.61
N GLY A 468 0.48 11.16 0.97
CA GLY A 468 0.58 11.41 -0.47
C GLY A 468 0.32 12.88 -0.84
N TYR A 469 0.40 13.17 -2.13
CA TYR A 469 0.20 14.52 -2.68
C TYR A 469 -0.30 14.47 -4.12
N THR A 470 -0.88 15.58 -4.56
CA THR A 470 -1.40 15.74 -5.91
C THR A 470 -0.99 17.07 -6.52
N TYR A 471 -0.56 17.05 -7.78
CA TYR A 471 -0.59 18.20 -8.67
C TYR A 471 -1.81 18.06 -9.56
N TYR A 472 -2.55 19.15 -9.73
CA TYR A 472 -3.85 19.06 -10.38
C TYR A 472 -4.19 20.35 -11.12
N TYR A 473 -4.56 20.23 -12.40
CA TYR A 473 -5.21 21.29 -13.16
C TYR A 473 -6.27 20.73 -14.08
N SER A 474 -7.13 21.62 -14.57
CA SER A 474 -8.15 21.28 -15.56
C SER A 474 -8.12 22.23 -16.75
N ARG A 475 -8.52 21.75 -17.93
CA ARG A 475 -8.99 22.61 -19.03
C ARG A 475 -10.51 22.47 -19.09
N VAL A 476 -11.20 23.56 -18.76
CA VAL A 476 -12.64 23.59 -18.52
C VAL A 476 -13.38 24.26 -19.68
N SER A 477 -14.63 23.86 -19.93
CA SER A 477 -15.46 24.42 -21.01
C SER A 477 -14.77 24.37 -22.38
N MET A 478 -14.15 23.22 -22.68
CA MET A 478 -13.53 22.99 -23.99
C MET A 478 -14.62 22.87 -25.04
N LYS A 479 -14.55 23.67 -26.10
CA LYS A 479 -15.55 23.61 -27.19
C LYS A 479 -15.33 22.33 -27.99
N THR A 480 -16.34 21.49 -28.02
CA THR A 480 -16.23 20.14 -28.59
C THR A 480 -17.00 20.05 -29.89
N ARG A 481 -16.36 19.48 -30.92
CA ARG A 481 -17.01 19.15 -32.19
C ARG A 481 -16.45 17.86 -32.77
N GLY A 482 -17.25 17.15 -33.54
CA GLY A 482 -16.78 15.95 -34.22
C GLY A 482 -17.91 15.06 -34.67
N THR A 483 -17.69 13.76 -34.59
CA THR A 483 -18.65 12.74 -34.99
C THR A 483 -18.78 11.63 -33.96
N LEU A 484 -20.00 11.11 -33.86
CA LEU A 484 -20.30 9.88 -33.14
C LEU A 484 -20.98 8.91 -34.12
N SER A 485 -20.41 7.73 -34.33
CA SER A 485 -20.95 6.74 -35.27
C SER A 485 -21.40 5.48 -34.54
N PHE A 486 -22.62 5.01 -34.80
CA PHE A 486 -23.16 3.76 -34.28
C PHE A 486 -24.36 3.30 -35.09
N GLY A 487 -24.64 1.99 -35.10
CA GLY A 487 -25.76 1.43 -35.87
C GLY A 487 -25.70 1.72 -37.37
N GLY A 488 -24.50 1.90 -37.93
CA GLY A 488 -24.27 2.24 -39.34
C GLY A 488 -24.61 3.68 -39.73
N LYS A 489 -24.87 4.57 -38.76
CA LYS A 489 -25.08 6.01 -38.95
C LYS A 489 -23.96 6.80 -38.29
N THR A 490 -23.63 7.95 -38.86
CA THR A 490 -22.69 8.92 -38.31
C THR A 490 -23.43 10.21 -38.00
N TYR A 491 -23.39 10.62 -36.74
CA TYR A 491 -23.99 11.84 -36.23
C TYR A 491 -22.89 12.91 -36.11
N LYS A 492 -23.12 14.09 -36.67
CA LYS A 492 -22.28 15.26 -36.35
C LYS A 492 -22.70 15.76 -34.98
N VAL A 493 -21.72 15.96 -34.11
CA VAL A 493 -21.96 16.34 -32.73
C VAL A 493 -21.20 17.60 -32.35
N SER A 494 -21.80 18.38 -31.45
CA SER A 494 -21.18 19.54 -30.82
C SER A 494 -21.48 19.55 -29.33
N GLY A 495 -20.64 20.20 -28.52
CA GLY A 495 -20.82 20.16 -27.07
C GLY A 495 -19.73 20.86 -26.27
N SER A 496 -19.62 20.46 -25.01
CA SER A 496 -18.58 20.90 -24.08
C SER A 496 -17.86 19.69 -23.49
N SER A 497 -16.58 19.88 -23.20
CA SER A 497 -15.76 18.88 -22.52
C SER A 497 -14.93 19.50 -21.41
N TRP A 498 -14.61 18.66 -20.44
CA TRP A 498 -13.76 18.92 -19.31
C TRP A 498 -12.56 17.99 -19.38
N PHE A 499 -11.37 18.53 -19.23
CA PHE A 499 -10.14 17.75 -19.12
C PHE A 499 -9.50 17.94 -17.75
N ASP A 500 -9.21 16.84 -17.08
CA ASP A 500 -8.43 16.77 -15.86
C ASP A 500 -7.08 16.14 -16.09
N ARG A 501 -6.06 16.80 -15.56
CA ARG A 501 -4.71 16.26 -15.46
C ARG A 501 -4.31 16.22 -13.99
N GLN A 502 -4.09 15.02 -13.48
CA GLN A 502 -3.62 14.82 -12.13
C GLN A 502 -2.41 13.90 -12.09
N TYR A 503 -1.45 14.19 -11.21
CA TYR A 503 -0.26 13.37 -11.01
C TYR A 503 0.35 13.56 -9.62
N GLY A 504 0.97 12.52 -9.08
CA GLY A 504 1.56 12.56 -7.75
C GLY A 504 1.66 11.19 -7.09
N GLU A 505 1.62 11.20 -5.75
CA GLU A 505 1.55 10.01 -4.91
C GLU A 505 0.07 9.76 -4.52
N LEU A 506 -0.68 9.11 -5.42
CA LEU A 506 -2.15 9.07 -5.37
C LEU A 506 -2.74 7.73 -4.90
N TYR A 507 -1.91 6.71 -4.62
CA TYR A 507 -2.39 5.38 -4.23
C TYR A 507 -3.33 5.39 -3.02
N GLN A 508 -3.04 6.20 -2.01
CA GLN A 508 -3.87 6.30 -0.80
C GLN A 508 -5.25 6.89 -1.10
N ALA A 509 -5.32 7.87 -2.01
CA ALA A 509 -6.60 8.44 -2.45
C ALA A 509 -7.41 7.40 -3.24
N ILE A 510 -6.73 6.61 -4.10
CA ILE A 510 -7.36 5.56 -4.91
C ILE A 510 -8.11 4.53 -4.05
N VAL A 511 -7.47 4.09 -2.96
CA VAL A 511 -8.01 3.04 -2.08
C VAL A 511 -9.18 3.52 -1.22
N LYS A 512 -9.22 4.80 -0.85
CA LYS A 512 -10.27 5.36 0.00
C LYS A 512 -11.60 5.58 -0.73
N GLY A 513 -11.55 5.83 -2.04
CA GLY A 513 -12.73 6.19 -2.81
C GLY A 513 -13.12 7.66 -2.65
N TRP A 514 -13.96 8.13 -3.55
CA TRP A 514 -14.37 9.53 -3.62
C TRP A 514 -15.72 9.70 -4.30
N GLN A 515 -16.28 10.90 -4.11
CA GLN A 515 -17.23 11.50 -5.03
C GLN A 515 -16.58 12.75 -5.62
N TRP A 516 -16.58 12.87 -6.94
CA TRP A 516 -16.00 13.99 -7.67
C TRP A 516 -17.06 14.59 -8.60
N PHE A 517 -17.03 15.91 -8.77
CA PHE A 517 -17.98 16.68 -9.56
C PHE A 517 -17.21 17.65 -10.45
N ALA A 518 -17.46 17.60 -11.76
CA ALA A 518 -17.23 18.72 -12.67
C ALA A 518 -18.58 19.30 -13.07
N ILE A 519 -18.87 20.53 -12.63
CA ILE A 519 -20.12 21.24 -12.89
C ILE A 519 -19.82 22.39 -13.86
N GLU A 520 -20.45 22.35 -15.02
CA GLU A 520 -20.40 23.40 -16.05
C GLU A 520 -21.72 24.15 -16.09
N LEU A 521 -21.71 25.42 -15.67
CA LEU A 521 -22.91 26.29 -15.66
C LEU A 521 -23.05 27.03 -17.00
N ASP A 522 -24.30 27.29 -17.41
CA ASP A 522 -24.64 27.99 -18.66
C ASP A 522 -24.18 29.46 -18.67
N ASP A 523 -23.97 30.05 -17.48
CA ASP A 523 -23.34 31.38 -17.32
C ASP A 523 -21.81 31.35 -17.43
N ASN A 524 -21.27 30.22 -17.89
CA ASN A 524 -19.87 29.95 -18.13
C ASN A 524 -19.01 29.85 -16.85
N ARG A 525 -19.59 29.67 -15.66
CA ARG A 525 -18.85 29.30 -14.44
C ARG A 525 -18.60 27.79 -14.39
N GLN A 526 -17.46 27.40 -13.82
CA GLN A 526 -17.01 26.01 -13.78
C GLN A 526 -16.63 25.65 -12.35
N ILE A 527 -17.22 24.60 -11.78
CA ILE A 527 -17.03 24.22 -10.38
C ILE A 527 -16.51 22.78 -10.33
N MET A 528 -15.33 22.60 -9.74
CA MET A 528 -14.79 21.27 -9.40
C MET A 528 -14.92 21.06 -7.90
N LEU A 529 -15.51 19.95 -7.47
CA LEU A 529 -15.58 19.56 -6.07
C LEU A 529 -15.21 18.09 -5.93
N TYR A 530 -14.54 17.75 -4.83
CA TYR A 530 -14.40 16.36 -4.45
C TYR A 530 -14.57 16.15 -2.94
N ASP A 531 -14.86 14.91 -2.59
CA ASP A 531 -14.94 14.42 -1.23
C ASP A 531 -14.31 13.02 -1.16
N ILE A 532 -13.24 12.89 -0.37
CA ILE A 532 -12.58 11.61 -0.11
C ILE A 532 -13.29 10.90 1.05
N LEU A 533 -13.69 9.65 0.82
CA LEU A 533 -14.49 8.86 1.75
C LEU A 533 -13.64 8.27 2.90
N GLY A 534 -14.25 8.01 4.06
CA GLY A 534 -13.57 7.44 5.24
C GLY A 534 -14.53 6.93 6.34
N SER A 535 -14.03 6.02 7.18
CA SER A 535 -14.81 5.19 8.13
C SER A 535 -15.59 5.94 9.22
N GLU A 536 -15.17 7.14 9.62
CA GLU A 536 -15.84 7.92 10.65
C GLU A 536 -16.23 9.35 10.22
N ASN A 537 -15.89 9.76 8.99
CA ASN A 537 -16.31 11.00 8.30
C ASN A 537 -15.48 11.19 7.02
N ARG A 538 -15.96 12.11 6.17
CA ARG A 538 -15.26 12.73 5.03
C ARG A 538 -13.80 13.08 5.41
N VAL A 539 -12.82 12.41 4.81
CA VAL A 539 -11.40 12.54 5.16
C VAL A 539 -10.85 13.88 4.68
N GLU A 540 -11.23 14.27 3.47
CA GLU A 540 -10.85 15.54 2.89
C GLU A 540 -11.90 16.01 1.88
N ARG A 541 -12.21 17.31 1.94
CA ARG A 541 -13.07 18.01 0.98
C ARG A 541 -12.41 19.27 0.49
N SER A 542 -12.40 19.42 -0.81
CA SER A 542 -11.82 20.59 -1.47
C SER A 542 -12.47 20.76 -2.85
N GLY A 543 -12.12 21.85 -3.50
CA GLY A 543 -12.56 22.14 -4.84
C GLY A 543 -12.02 23.47 -5.33
N SER A 544 -12.54 23.91 -6.46
CA SER A 544 -12.26 25.22 -7.04
C SER A 544 -13.45 25.70 -7.85
N ILE A 545 -13.53 27.01 -8.04
CA ILE A 545 -14.45 27.63 -8.98
C ILE A 545 -13.68 28.53 -9.92
N THR A 546 -13.96 28.38 -11.20
CA THR A 546 -13.46 29.22 -12.28
C THR A 546 -14.60 30.09 -12.78
N ASP A 547 -14.41 31.40 -12.74
CA ASP A 547 -15.41 32.36 -13.21
C ASP A 547 -15.55 32.38 -14.74
N ALA A 548 -16.52 33.16 -15.24
CA ALA A 548 -16.76 33.31 -16.67
C ALA A 548 -15.57 33.90 -17.44
N ALA A 549 -14.69 34.65 -16.77
CA ALA A 549 -13.48 35.24 -17.34
C ALA A 549 -12.27 34.28 -17.32
N GLY A 550 -12.40 33.13 -16.66
CA GLY A 550 -11.33 32.13 -16.55
C GLY A 550 -10.45 32.27 -15.31
N ASN A 551 -10.82 33.10 -14.32
CA ASN A 551 -10.07 33.18 -13.06
C ASN A 551 -10.50 32.07 -12.12
N THR A 552 -9.57 31.23 -11.71
CA THR A 552 -9.80 30.13 -10.78
C THR A 552 -9.44 30.54 -9.35
N ARG A 553 -10.31 30.18 -8.40
CA ARG A 553 -10.01 30.27 -6.97
C ARG A 553 -10.32 28.95 -6.24
N PRO A 554 -9.56 28.60 -5.20
CA PRO A 554 -9.83 27.41 -4.40
C PRO A 554 -11.11 27.57 -3.57
N ILE A 555 -11.72 26.44 -3.23
CA ILE A 555 -12.86 26.30 -2.32
C ILE A 555 -12.49 25.29 -1.25
N ALA A 556 -12.47 25.71 0.01
CA ALA A 556 -12.25 24.81 1.13
C ALA A 556 -13.53 24.03 1.49
N GLY A 557 -13.39 22.83 2.05
CA GLY A 557 -14.52 21.94 2.39
C GLY A 557 -15.60 22.51 3.32
N HIS A 558 -15.36 23.61 4.03
CA HIS A 558 -16.36 24.28 4.86
C HIS A 558 -17.17 25.36 4.11
N GLN A 559 -16.74 25.74 2.90
CA GLN A 559 -17.40 26.74 2.06
C GLN A 559 -18.49 26.13 1.18
N PHE A 560 -18.56 24.80 1.10
CA PHE A 560 -19.60 24.11 0.35
C PHE A 560 -20.20 22.94 1.13
N LYS A 561 -21.42 22.56 0.73
CA LYS A 561 -22.12 21.39 1.24
C LYS A 561 -22.64 20.56 0.07
N VAL A 562 -22.45 19.25 0.13
CA VAL A 562 -23.06 18.29 -0.80
C VAL A 562 -23.98 17.38 0.00
N GLU A 563 -25.28 17.48 -0.28
CA GLU A 563 -26.34 16.64 0.28
C GLU A 563 -26.78 15.63 -0.79
N VAL A 564 -26.85 14.34 -0.44
CA VAL A 564 -27.33 13.28 -1.34
C VAL A 564 -28.85 13.24 -1.27
N LEU A 565 -29.52 13.34 -2.42
CA LEU A 565 -30.98 13.41 -2.52
C LEU A 565 -31.62 12.04 -2.78
N GLY A 566 -30.86 11.10 -3.34
CA GLY A 566 -31.35 9.78 -3.68
C GLY A 566 -30.24 8.74 -3.76
N LYS A 567 -30.63 7.48 -3.96
CA LYS A 567 -29.72 6.34 -4.12
C LYS A 567 -30.18 5.50 -5.31
N TRP A 568 -29.25 4.96 -6.06
CA TRP A 568 -29.49 3.98 -7.10
C TRP A 568 -28.75 2.68 -6.74
N ARG A 569 -29.46 1.55 -6.85
CA ARG A 569 -28.87 0.23 -6.66
C ARG A 569 -28.61 -0.38 -8.04
N SER A 570 -27.37 -0.75 -8.31
CA SER A 570 -27.02 -1.43 -9.55
C SER A 570 -27.74 -2.77 -9.64
N PRO A 571 -28.45 -3.06 -10.75
CA PRO A 571 -29.01 -4.37 -11.01
C PRO A 571 -27.93 -5.39 -11.42
N HIS A 572 -26.71 -4.95 -11.76
CA HIS A 572 -25.62 -5.79 -12.25
C HIS A 572 -24.72 -6.30 -11.13
N THR A 573 -24.35 -5.41 -10.20
CA THR A 573 -23.38 -5.66 -9.12
C THR A 573 -24.04 -5.70 -7.74
N GLY A 574 -25.24 -5.11 -7.60
CA GLY A 574 -25.93 -4.95 -6.32
C GLY A 574 -25.46 -3.75 -5.49
N CYS A 575 -24.43 -3.03 -5.96
CA CYS A 575 -23.86 -1.85 -5.30
C CYS A 575 -24.87 -0.72 -5.17
N VAL A 576 -24.66 0.18 -4.20
CA VAL A 576 -25.55 1.32 -3.95
C VAL A 576 -24.78 2.62 -4.08
N TYR A 577 -25.14 3.40 -5.08
CA TYR A 577 -24.52 4.68 -5.38
C TYR A 577 -25.44 5.83 -4.98
N PRO A 578 -24.91 6.95 -4.47
CA PRO A 578 -25.61 8.23 -4.49
C PRO A 578 -26.16 8.54 -5.88
N SER A 579 -27.38 9.05 -5.93
CA SER A 579 -28.06 9.40 -7.19
C SER A 579 -28.89 10.64 -6.96
N GLY A 580 -28.39 11.77 -7.46
CA GLY A 580 -28.95 13.09 -7.20
C GLY A 580 -28.31 13.78 -6.00
N TRP A 581 -27.92 15.04 -6.19
CA TRP A 581 -27.22 15.83 -5.18
C TRP A 581 -27.72 17.27 -5.13
N ARG A 582 -27.74 17.84 -3.93
CA ARG A 582 -27.86 19.28 -3.72
C ARG A 582 -26.51 19.83 -3.29
N VAL A 583 -25.96 20.71 -4.12
CA VAL A 583 -24.69 21.40 -3.91
C VAL A 583 -24.97 22.83 -3.50
N GLN A 584 -24.48 23.23 -2.33
CA GLN A 584 -24.58 24.60 -1.83
C GLN A 584 -23.18 25.23 -1.80
N LEU A 585 -23.02 26.37 -2.46
CA LEU A 585 -21.76 27.10 -2.56
C LEU A 585 -22.06 28.60 -2.63
N ASP A 586 -21.38 29.41 -1.82
CA ASP A 586 -21.51 30.89 -1.81
C ASP A 586 -22.95 31.44 -1.72
N GLY A 587 -23.83 30.70 -1.03
CA GLY A 587 -25.25 31.07 -0.89
C GLY A 587 -26.14 30.68 -2.07
N GLU A 588 -25.56 30.13 -3.15
CA GLU A 588 -26.30 29.53 -4.25
C GLU A 588 -26.55 28.04 -3.97
N THR A 589 -27.61 27.50 -4.58
CA THR A 589 -27.96 26.08 -4.51
C THR A 589 -28.13 25.54 -5.91
N PHE A 590 -27.41 24.46 -6.20
CA PHE A 590 -27.44 23.72 -7.45
C PHE A 590 -27.96 22.32 -7.18
N GLU A 591 -28.83 21.81 -8.05
CA GLU A 591 -29.31 20.43 -7.99
C GLU A 591 -28.71 19.67 -9.18
N VAL A 592 -27.94 18.62 -8.88
CA VAL A 592 -27.25 17.78 -9.85
C VAL A 592 -28.00 16.46 -9.95
N GLU A 593 -28.49 16.11 -11.13
CA GLU A 593 -29.31 14.92 -11.37
C GLU A 593 -28.72 14.06 -12.50
N PRO A 594 -28.48 12.75 -12.29
CA PRO A 594 -28.02 11.86 -13.35
C PRO A 594 -28.98 11.87 -14.55
N MET A 595 -28.43 12.00 -15.76
CA MET A 595 -29.20 11.93 -17.01
C MET A 595 -29.69 10.49 -17.28
N VAL A 596 -28.85 9.51 -16.94
CA VAL A 596 -29.13 8.07 -16.96
C VAL A 596 -28.75 7.52 -15.59
N LYS A 597 -29.53 6.61 -15.02
CA LYS A 597 -29.24 6.06 -13.68
C LYS A 597 -28.12 5.01 -13.72
N ASP A 598 -28.17 4.14 -14.72
CA ASP A 598 -27.21 3.06 -14.90
C ASP A 598 -26.03 3.55 -15.74
N GLN A 599 -25.06 4.17 -15.06
CA GLN A 599 -23.79 4.62 -15.62
C GLN A 599 -22.63 3.94 -14.86
N GLU A 600 -22.85 2.69 -14.45
CA GLU A 600 -21.85 1.90 -13.73
C GLU A 600 -20.83 1.28 -14.70
N LEU A 601 -19.57 1.66 -14.53
CA LEU A 601 -18.44 1.02 -15.18
C LEU A 601 -18.08 -0.24 -14.41
N ARG A 602 -18.59 -1.37 -14.93
CA ARG A 602 -18.36 -2.69 -14.36
C ARG A 602 -17.02 -3.20 -14.85
N ALA A 603 -15.98 -2.91 -14.08
CA ALA A 603 -14.66 -3.51 -14.15
C ALA A 603 -14.70 -4.97 -14.67
N LYS A 604 -14.25 -5.22 -15.90
CA LYS A 604 -14.17 -6.58 -16.50
C LYS A 604 -12.86 -7.26 -16.12
N HIS A 605 -12.51 -7.19 -14.85
CA HIS A 605 -11.25 -7.72 -14.40
C HIS A 605 -11.38 -9.20 -14.08
N GLY A 606 -10.76 -10.07 -14.88
CA GLY A 606 -10.75 -11.50 -14.58
C GLY A 606 -10.21 -11.80 -13.17
N PHE A 607 -8.90 -11.65 -12.96
CA PHE A 607 -8.21 -11.97 -11.70
C PHE A 607 -7.68 -10.74 -10.94
N TRP A 608 -7.95 -9.52 -11.44
CA TRP A 608 -7.45 -8.26 -10.86
C TRP A 608 -8.57 -7.50 -10.15
N PRO A 609 -8.45 -7.05 -8.89
CA PRO A 609 -9.51 -6.31 -8.23
C PRO A 609 -9.33 -4.80 -8.41
N GLY A 610 -9.39 -4.26 -9.63
CA GLY A 610 -9.45 -2.81 -9.83
C GLY A 610 -10.79 -2.18 -9.46
N PRO A 611 -10.86 -0.86 -9.23
CA PRO A 611 -12.05 -0.18 -8.71
C PRO A 611 -13.27 -0.29 -9.64
N GLU A 612 -14.45 -0.43 -9.05
CA GLU A 612 -15.74 -0.30 -9.73
C GLU A 612 -16.17 1.18 -9.61
N TYR A 613 -16.46 1.79 -10.76
CA TYR A 613 -16.81 3.20 -10.85
C TYR A 613 -18.27 3.38 -11.26
N TRP A 614 -18.84 4.51 -10.85
CA TRP A 614 -20.02 5.08 -11.51
C TRP A 614 -19.61 6.40 -12.14
N GLU A 615 -19.76 6.51 -13.45
CA GLU A 615 -19.20 7.56 -14.31
C GLU A 615 -20.33 8.26 -15.06
N GLY A 616 -20.97 9.23 -14.40
CA GLY A 616 -22.28 9.67 -14.84
C GLY A 616 -22.38 11.10 -15.34
N ALA A 617 -22.84 11.23 -16.58
CA ALA A 617 -23.39 12.47 -17.11
C ALA A 617 -24.65 12.87 -16.33
N ALA A 618 -24.74 14.15 -15.96
CA ALA A 618 -25.77 14.74 -15.14
C ALA A 618 -26.20 16.13 -15.64
N THR A 619 -27.43 16.51 -15.34
CA THR A 619 -27.94 17.88 -15.53
C THR A 619 -27.79 18.68 -14.24
N VAL A 620 -27.66 20.00 -14.38
CA VAL A 620 -27.61 20.93 -13.26
C VAL A 620 -28.79 21.90 -13.37
N GLY A 621 -29.55 22.04 -12.29
CA GLY A 621 -30.60 23.04 -12.11
C GLY A 621 -30.36 23.90 -10.86
N GLY A 622 -31.34 24.75 -10.54
CA GLY A 622 -31.29 25.63 -9.37
C GLY A 622 -30.83 27.05 -9.72
N ALA A 623 -29.83 27.57 -9.01
CA ALA A 623 -29.36 28.95 -9.14
C ALA A 623 -28.86 29.30 -10.57
N ALA A 624 -28.27 28.34 -11.25
CA ALA A 624 -27.98 28.40 -12.69
C ALA A 624 -28.15 27.00 -13.29
N ALA A 625 -28.65 26.94 -14.53
CA ALA A 625 -28.72 25.70 -15.28
C ALA A 625 -27.34 25.32 -15.83
N GLY A 626 -27.16 24.05 -16.15
CA GLY A 626 -25.91 23.57 -16.71
C GLY A 626 -25.87 22.05 -16.84
N LYS A 627 -24.66 21.52 -16.94
CA LYS A 627 -24.37 20.09 -17.02
C LYS A 627 -23.27 19.72 -16.03
N ALA A 628 -23.19 18.45 -15.68
CA ALA A 628 -22.13 17.97 -14.82
C ALA A 628 -21.71 16.55 -15.19
N TYR A 629 -20.49 16.21 -14.85
CA TYR A 629 -20.05 14.83 -14.74
C TYR A 629 -19.76 14.51 -13.28
N VAL A 630 -20.18 13.33 -12.84
CA VAL A 630 -19.97 12.87 -11.47
C VAL A 630 -19.32 11.50 -11.50
N GLU A 631 -18.16 11.39 -10.86
CA GLU A 631 -17.42 10.14 -10.69
C GLU A 631 -17.57 9.69 -9.24
N LEU A 632 -17.92 8.41 -9.06
CA LEU A 632 -18.06 7.78 -7.75
C LEU A 632 -17.19 6.53 -7.69
N ASN A 633 -16.26 6.50 -6.75
CA ASN A 633 -15.42 5.33 -6.46
C ASN A 633 -15.57 4.91 -4.99
N GLY A 634 -15.52 3.60 -4.73
CA GLY A 634 -15.53 3.01 -3.38
C GLY A 634 -16.91 2.56 -2.88
N PHE A 635 -17.98 2.77 -3.66
CA PHE A 635 -19.36 2.45 -3.26
C PHE A 635 -19.77 0.98 -3.48
N CYS A 636 -19.01 0.22 -4.25
CA CYS A 636 -19.25 -1.20 -4.47
C CYS A 636 -18.63 -2.14 -3.44
N ARG A 637 -17.48 -1.77 -2.88
CA ARG A 637 -16.61 -2.69 -2.13
C ARG A 637 -16.65 -2.55 -0.63
N GLY A 638 -17.51 -1.68 -0.09
CA GLY A 638 -17.47 -1.36 1.32
C GLY A 638 -16.10 -0.80 1.72
N ALA A 639 -15.54 0.10 0.90
CA ALA A 639 -14.36 0.87 1.31
C ALA A 639 -14.64 1.49 2.69
N GLU A 640 -13.62 1.57 3.55
CA GLU A 640 -13.70 2.15 4.90
C GLU A 640 -14.65 3.36 4.93
N GLY A 641 -15.88 3.18 5.43
CA GLY A 641 -16.87 4.25 5.49
C GLY A 641 -17.77 4.41 4.27
N THR A 642 -18.36 3.33 3.77
CA THR A 642 -19.71 3.47 3.20
C THR A 642 -20.55 4.18 4.25
N LEU A 643 -20.91 5.42 3.96
CA LEU A 643 -21.97 6.11 4.68
C LEU A 643 -23.18 5.16 4.65
N GLU A 644 -23.63 4.72 5.83
CA GLU A 644 -25.07 4.64 6.01
C GLU A 644 -25.57 6.08 5.82
N PHE A 645 -25.84 6.48 4.57
CA PHE A 645 -26.42 7.80 4.31
C PHE A 645 -27.81 7.90 4.91
#